data_AF-A0A0D7AJS2-F1
#
_entry.id   AF-A0A0D7AJS2-F1
#
_cell.length_a   1.000
_cell.length_b   1.000
_cell.length_c   1.000
_cell.angle_alpha   90.00
_cell.angle_beta   90.00
_cell.angle_gamma   90.00
#
_symmetry.space_group_name_H-M   'P 1'
#
loop_
_entity.id
_entity.type
_entity.pdbx_description
1 polymer ?
#
loop_
_entity_poly.entity_id
_entity_poly.type
_entity_poly.pdbx_seq_one_letter_code
_entity_poly.pdbx_strand_id
1 'polypeptide(L)'
;MYLRLCLLCLWLLSATLSHASIDRHAIVSRYNPVRNASSTSTPLEVGNGRFALGADVTGLQTFLPYAIMSSWGWKNDSLPAGKTLADVEAYHGQSWYNHGRLVEYDFGGADTEIEQWLISNPNRVNLGRIGLFFRSEEDGSVLNVTEADLTDKRQELDIWTGILTSSFSLNGSTAIVTVTCSQEHDEVAIDVTSDLVAVGRLGLFLDFPWNDGQSKFSAPFVGYYNDTSNHTTVLTVRSDQNAQIVHKLVNSTFYTDIGGDAFEITRDSPQTHRYSVNPVLTTSVHDLDVSFSVVVSYGLKNKRSADLSRYNDVVGSSIAAWEDFWLSSGFVDVYTGSTDSRADELQRRIILSRYHMRVNEAGDTPPQESGLVNDGWYGKFHMEMAWWHLQHWALWNNWDLLSRSIGGVYHHFLASSIWRAQVQQGWPAGARWPKMTDPSGHSAPGEINNLLIWQQVHPLVFAEYEYRAAVAGNSPLLGTPEETLTKWVDVVRETADFMSVFAWWNTSTGVYDLGPPMYVVSEDTSPNVTRNPSFELAYWRLGFELAEQWLIRLGEDVPRLWIDVKEQLAPLPVYNGTYVVYEGIESNFWDDPAYTNDHPALVGLYGWLPPTPGLDISIAKVTAEKVWAKWNISNCWGWDFGMLAMSAARNGETERAVEWLLDPWFNFDDVGMPEGGVRVPTPYFPGSGGLLLAIAMMAGGWTGSANTSAPGFPRTGWNVTAEGITGVL
;
A
#
# COMPACT_ATOMS: atom_id res chain seq x y z
N MET A 1 -4.01 60.60 33.86
CA MET A 1 -4.68 60.45 32.55
C MET A 1 -3.81 59.81 31.47
N TYR A 2 -2.48 59.91 31.55
CA TYR A 2 -1.55 59.29 30.56
C TYR A 2 -1.30 57.77 30.74
N LEU A 3 -1.53 57.20 31.92
CA LEU A 3 -1.28 55.77 32.17
C LEU A 3 -2.42 54.84 31.67
N ARG A 4 -3.61 55.39 31.39
CA ARG A 4 -4.77 54.60 30.90
C ARG A 4 -4.82 54.47 29.38
N LEU A 5 -4.10 55.31 28.62
CA LEU A 5 -4.02 55.18 27.15
C LEU A 5 -2.96 54.14 26.71
N CYS A 6 -1.86 53.98 27.46
CA CYS A 6 -0.85 52.97 27.13
C CYS A 6 -1.33 51.53 27.35
N LEU A 7 -2.23 51.30 28.32
CA LEU A 7 -2.81 49.98 28.57
C LEU A 7 -3.87 49.57 27.54
N LEU A 8 -4.51 50.52 26.85
CA LEU A 8 -5.43 50.21 25.74
C LEU A 8 -4.69 49.89 24.43
N CYS A 9 -3.49 50.46 24.21
CA CYS A 9 -2.66 50.09 23.06
C CYS A 9 -1.94 48.74 23.23
N LEU A 10 -1.71 48.28 24.46
CA LEU A 10 -1.15 46.94 24.72
C LEU A 10 -2.18 45.81 24.61
N TRP A 11 -3.47 46.10 24.74
CA TRP A 11 -4.55 45.12 24.50
C TRP A 11 -5.01 45.03 23.04
N LEU A 12 -4.61 45.98 22.19
CA LEU A 12 -4.81 45.93 20.73
C LEU A 12 -3.61 45.36 19.96
N LEU A 13 -2.54 44.98 20.67
CA LEU A 13 -1.34 44.32 20.13
C LEU A 13 -1.18 42.87 20.60
N SER A 14 -2.17 42.33 21.31
CA SER A 14 -2.46 40.90 21.25
C SER A 14 -3.21 40.62 19.95
N ALA A 15 -2.56 40.91 18.81
CA ALA A 15 -2.84 40.15 17.62
C ALA A 15 -2.53 38.71 18.02
N THR A 16 -3.57 37.94 18.27
CA THR A 16 -3.50 36.50 18.14
C THR A 16 -2.74 36.25 16.84
N LEU A 17 -1.50 35.79 16.94
CA LEU A 17 -0.90 34.98 15.89
C LEU A 17 -1.77 33.73 15.82
N SER A 18 -2.96 33.90 15.25
CA SER A 18 -3.64 32.82 14.57
C SER A 18 -2.60 32.37 13.57
N HIS A 19 -1.95 31.24 13.83
CA HIS A 19 -1.34 30.51 12.72
C HIS A 19 -2.47 30.39 11.70
N ALA A 20 -2.30 31.05 10.55
CA ALA A 20 -3.25 30.90 9.48
C ALA A 20 -3.32 29.40 9.20
N SER A 21 -4.53 28.84 9.20
CA SER A 21 -4.72 27.46 8.80
C SER A 21 -4.09 27.24 7.43
N ILE A 22 -3.47 26.09 7.22
CA ILE A 22 -2.87 25.76 5.93
C ILE A 22 -3.94 25.88 4.84
N ASP A 23 -3.64 26.57 3.73
CA ASP A 23 -4.51 26.59 2.55
C ASP A 23 -4.36 25.27 1.79
N ARG A 24 -5.03 24.25 2.31
CA ARG A 24 -4.90 22.87 1.82
C ARG A 24 -5.36 22.75 0.37
N HIS A 25 -6.42 23.46 -0.02
CA HIS A 25 -6.89 23.46 -1.41
C HIS A 25 -5.84 24.03 -2.35
N ALA A 26 -5.27 25.21 -2.05
CA ALA A 26 -4.24 25.80 -2.91
C ALA A 26 -3.00 24.91 -3.03
N ILE A 27 -2.58 24.26 -1.95
CA ILE A 27 -1.41 23.36 -1.96
C ILE A 27 -1.71 22.07 -2.73
N VAL A 28 -2.86 21.44 -2.50
CA VAL A 28 -3.21 20.18 -3.18
C VAL A 28 -3.36 20.41 -4.69
N SER A 29 -4.17 21.41 -5.10
CA SER A 29 -4.42 21.68 -6.52
C SER A 29 -3.17 22.11 -7.29
N ARG A 30 -2.14 22.64 -6.61
CA ARG A 30 -0.84 22.97 -7.23
C ARG A 30 -0.18 21.74 -7.87
N TYR A 31 -0.43 20.55 -7.33
CA TYR A 31 0.22 19.31 -7.75
C TYR A 31 -0.70 18.39 -8.56
N ASN A 32 -1.83 18.89 -9.09
CA ASN A 32 -2.68 18.14 -10.01
C ASN A 32 -1.83 17.58 -11.18
N PRO A 33 -1.72 16.24 -11.34
CA PRO A 33 -0.94 15.64 -12.41
C PRO A 33 -1.55 15.93 -13.79
N VAL A 34 -0.68 16.21 -14.78
CA VAL A 34 -1.08 16.48 -16.16
C VAL A 34 -0.20 15.72 -17.14
N ARG A 35 -0.81 15.05 -18.12
CA ARG A 35 -0.14 14.37 -19.24
C ARG A 35 -0.71 14.79 -20.59
N ASN A 36 0.09 14.66 -21.64
CA ASN A 36 -0.32 14.90 -23.04
C ASN A 36 -0.04 13.71 -23.97
N ALA A 37 0.44 12.61 -23.40
CA ALA A 37 0.67 11.33 -24.04
C ALA A 37 0.52 10.23 -22.98
N SER A 38 0.24 9.00 -23.43
CA SER A 38 0.18 7.88 -22.50
C SER A 38 1.59 7.54 -22.01
N SER A 39 1.73 7.30 -20.72
CA SER A 39 2.92 6.64 -20.18
C SER A 39 2.89 5.16 -20.55
N THR A 40 4.03 4.51 -20.72
CA THR A 40 4.08 3.05 -20.89
C THR A 40 4.37 2.31 -19.59
N SER A 41 4.55 3.03 -18.47
CA SER A 41 4.89 2.43 -17.17
C SER A 41 3.77 2.56 -16.15
N THR A 42 3.13 3.73 -16.05
CA THR A 42 2.19 4.06 -14.96
C THR A 42 0.93 4.74 -15.50
N PRO A 43 -0.27 4.38 -15.05
CA PRO A 43 -1.50 5.10 -15.41
C PRO A 43 -1.67 6.39 -14.58
N LEU A 44 -2.60 7.25 -14.99
CA LEU A 44 -3.32 8.08 -14.03
C LEU A 44 -4.53 7.29 -13.52
N GLU A 45 -4.79 7.36 -12.22
CA GLU A 45 -5.81 6.53 -11.57
C GLU A 45 -6.87 7.33 -10.84
N VAL A 46 -8.10 6.83 -10.90
CA VAL A 46 -9.18 7.16 -9.98
C VAL A 46 -9.55 5.91 -9.18
N GLY A 47 -9.90 6.08 -7.91
CA GLY A 47 -10.27 4.95 -7.06
C GLY A 47 -10.79 5.37 -5.68
N ASN A 48 -11.11 4.37 -4.89
CA ASN A 48 -11.73 4.53 -3.56
C ASN A 48 -10.99 3.79 -2.43
N GLY A 49 -9.80 3.25 -2.72
CA GLY A 49 -8.97 2.49 -1.79
C GLY A 49 -9.17 0.99 -1.83
N ARG A 50 -10.30 0.50 -2.34
CA ARG A 50 -10.59 -0.93 -2.56
C ARG A 50 -10.82 -1.29 -4.03
N PHE A 51 -10.94 -0.29 -4.89
CA PHE A 51 -11.13 -0.41 -6.33
C PHE A 51 -10.44 0.77 -7.02
N ALA A 52 -9.79 0.51 -8.15
CA ALA A 52 -9.13 1.53 -8.96
C ALA A 52 -9.24 1.23 -10.46
N LEU A 53 -9.29 2.31 -11.26
CA LEU A 53 -9.21 2.28 -12.71
C LEU A 53 -7.98 3.10 -13.14
N GLY A 54 -7.04 2.45 -13.81
CA GLY A 54 -5.92 3.12 -14.48
C GLY A 54 -6.26 3.49 -15.92
N ALA A 55 -5.90 4.71 -16.32
CA ALA A 55 -6.21 5.29 -17.62
C ALA A 55 -4.95 5.68 -18.42
N ASP A 56 -5.06 5.51 -19.75
CA ASP A 56 -4.20 6.16 -20.74
C ASP A 56 -4.69 7.58 -21.06
N VAL A 57 -4.02 8.27 -22.00
CA VAL A 57 -4.29 9.70 -22.30
C VAL A 57 -5.72 10.02 -22.72
N THR A 58 -6.53 9.03 -23.09
CA THR A 58 -7.96 9.21 -23.42
C THR A 58 -8.84 9.37 -22.19
N GLY A 59 -8.32 9.14 -20.99
CA GLY A 59 -9.09 9.07 -19.75
C GLY A 59 -9.65 7.69 -19.45
N LEU A 60 -9.46 6.73 -20.36
CA LEU A 60 -9.90 5.34 -20.29
C LEU A 60 -8.73 4.41 -20.70
N GLN A 61 -9.00 3.14 -21.03
CA GLN A 61 -8.01 2.13 -21.42
C GLN A 61 -8.12 1.81 -22.92
N THR A 62 -8.09 2.85 -23.74
CA THR A 62 -8.33 2.79 -25.20
C THR A 62 -7.14 2.20 -25.96
N PHE A 63 -5.93 2.66 -25.66
CA PHE A 63 -4.67 2.28 -26.32
C PHE A 63 -3.81 1.37 -25.43
N LEU A 64 -3.81 1.60 -24.12
CA LEU A 64 -3.03 0.79 -23.18
C LEU A 64 -3.96 0.00 -22.26
N PRO A 65 -3.80 -1.33 -22.15
CA PRO A 65 -4.64 -2.17 -21.32
C PRO A 65 -4.18 -2.16 -19.87
N TYR A 66 -4.15 -0.98 -19.24
CA TYR A 66 -4.02 -0.88 -17.78
C TYR A 66 -5.09 -1.72 -17.08
N ALA A 67 -4.92 -2.01 -15.80
CA ALA A 67 -5.86 -2.86 -15.08
C ALA A 67 -7.01 -2.07 -14.46
N ILE A 68 -8.17 -2.72 -14.32
CA ILE A 68 -9.17 -2.37 -13.32
C ILE A 68 -9.05 -3.41 -12.21
N MET A 69 -8.60 -2.99 -11.04
CA MET A 69 -8.26 -3.89 -9.93
C MET A 69 -9.11 -3.59 -8.71
N SER A 70 -9.26 -4.60 -7.85
CA SER A 70 -9.90 -4.44 -6.55
C SER A 70 -9.22 -5.27 -5.46
N SER A 71 -9.46 -4.91 -4.20
CA SER A 71 -8.98 -5.66 -3.04
C SER A 71 -9.67 -7.02 -2.87
N TRP A 72 -10.82 -7.23 -3.50
CA TRP A 72 -11.64 -8.44 -3.41
C TRP A 72 -11.59 -9.34 -4.64
N GLY A 73 -11.00 -8.88 -5.75
CA GLY A 73 -10.91 -9.60 -7.02
C GLY A 73 -9.87 -10.71 -7.00
N TRP A 74 -10.24 -11.89 -6.50
CA TRP A 74 -9.34 -13.06 -6.37
C TRP A 74 -9.89 -14.30 -7.06
N LYS A 75 -8.99 -15.18 -7.50
CA LYS A 75 -9.35 -16.52 -7.99
C LYS A 75 -8.29 -17.57 -7.71
N ASN A 76 -8.70 -18.83 -7.80
CA ASN A 76 -7.80 -19.97 -7.94
C ASN A 76 -7.80 -20.47 -9.39
N ASP A 77 -6.60 -20.77 -9.89
CA ASP A 77 -6.36 -21.51 -11.11
C ASP A 77 -6.69 -22.99 -10.92
N SER A 78 -6.90 -23.69 -12.05
CA SER A 78 -7.01 -25.14 -12.05
C SER A 78 -5.76 -25.78 -11.44
N LEU A 79 -5.94 -26.92 -10.76
CA LEU A 79 -4.81 -27.71 -10.27
C LEU A 79 -3.90 -28.15 -11.42
N PRO A 80 -2.60 -28.36 -11.17
CA PRO A 80 -1.68 -28.89 -12.17
C PRO A 80 -2.17 -30.24 -12.72
N ALA A 81 -1.78 -30.57 -13.95
CA ALA A 81 -2.28 -31.76 -14.63
C ALA A 81 -1.97 -33.04 -13.83
N GLY A 82 -3.02 -33.83 -13.53
CA GLY A 82 -2.89 -35.07 -12.77
C GLY A 82 -2.84 -34.90 -11.25
N LYS A 83 -2.93 -33.67 -10.73
CA LYS A 83 -3.01 -33.38 -9.30
C LYS A 83 -4.45 -33.33 -8.80
N THR A 84 -4.60 -33.55 -7.50
CA THR A 84 -5.86 -33.56 -6.77
C THR A 84 -5.78 -32.69 -5.52
N LEU A 85 -6.93 -32.41 -4.89
CA LEU A 85 -6.95 -31.70 -3.60
C LEU A 85 -6.25 -32.48 -2.49
N ALA A 86 -6.23 -33.82 -2.57
CA ALA A 86 -5.48 -34.64 -1.61
C ALA A 86 -3.97 -34.42 -1.72
N ASP A 87 -3.44 -34.11 -2.92
CA ASP A 87 -2.03 -33.77 -3.09
C ASP A 87 -1.70 -32.40 -2.48
N VAL A 88 -2.64 -31.46 -2.54
CA VAL A 88 -2.53 -30.15 -1.86
C VAL A 88 -2.53 -30.34 -0.35
N GLU A 89 -3.47 -31.13 0.19
CA GLU A 89 -3.56 -31.42 1.63
C GLU A 89 -2.36 -32.21 2.16
N ALA A 90 -1.71 -33.01 1.31
CA ALA A 90 -0.53 -33.80 1.65
C ALA A 90 0.80 -33.02 1.47
N TYR A 91 0.76 -31.76 1.03
CA TYR A 91 1.95 -30.95 0.86
C TYR A 91 2.38 -30.31 2.19
N HIS A 92 3.59 -30.67 2.63
CA HIS A 92 4.15 -30.25 3.92
C HIS A 92 5.58 -29.65 3.81
N GLY A 93 6.12 -29.54 2.58
CA GLY A 93 7.49 -29.07 2.36
C GLY A 93 8.58 -29.98 2.96
N GLN A 94 9.48 -29.42 3.75
CA GLN A 94 10.61 -30.10 4.40
C GLN A 94 10.71 -29.80 5.90
N SER A 95 11.34 -30.71 6.65
CA SER A 95 11.71 -30.45 8.05
C SER A 95 13.18 -30.04 8.19
N TRP A 96 13.43 -28.90 8.83
CA TRP A 96 14.78 -28.42 9.16
C TRP A 96 15.00 -28.40 10.67
N TYR A 97 16.25 -28.54 11.11
CA TYR A 97 16.59 -28.39 12.52
C TYR A 97 16.54 -26.91 12.92
N ASN A 98 15.76 -26.60 13.94
CA ASN A 98 15.77 -25.33 14.66
C ASN A 98 16.10 -25.65 16.13
N HIS A 99 17.28 -25.25 16.60
CA HIS A 99 17.78 -25.54 17.95
C HIS A 99 17.57 -26.98 18.46
N GLY A 100 17.93 -27.98 17.65
CA GLY A 100 17.90 -29.39 18.04
C GLY A 100 16.54 -30.09 17.95
N ARG A 101 15.49 -29.38 17.50
CA ARG A 101 14.20 -29.98 17.09
C ARG A 101 13.98 -29.83 15.59
N LEU A 102 13.28 -30.80 14.99
CA LEU A 102 12.78 -30.65 13.63
C LEU A 102 11.55 -29.75 13.64
N VAL A 103 11.51 -28.81 12.70
CA VAL A 103 10.37 -27.94 12.41
C VAL A 103 10.03 -28.11 10.94
N GLU A 104 8.75 -28.36 10.66
CA GLU A 104 8.23 -28.46 9.29
C GLU A 104 8.03 -27.06 8.70
N TYR A 105 8.56 -26.85 7.50
CA TYR A 105 8.41 -25.64 6.73
C TYR A 105 7.90 -26.01 5.35
N ASP A 106 6.90 -25.27 4.86
CA ASP A 106 6.20 -25.60 3.62
C ASP A 106 6.98 -25.21 2.35
N PHE A 107 8.32 -25.33 2.33
CA PHE A 107 9.17 -25.08 1.16
C PHE A 107 10.05 -26.29 0.82
N GLY A 108 10.48 -26.35 -0.44
CA GLY A 108 11.42 -27.38 -0.91
C GLY A 108 10.83 -28.79 -0.93
N GLY A 109 9.50 -28.91 -0.99
CA GLY A 109 8.85 -30.22 -1.02
C GLY A 109 9.21 -31.01 -2.28
N ALA A 110 8.95 -32.32 -2.26
CA ALA A 110 9.18 -33.17 -3.43
C ALA A 110 8.24 -32.83 -4.61
N ASP A 111 7.06 -32.26 -4.33
CA ASP A 111 6.04 -31.90 -5.31
C ASP A 111 6.10 -30.41 -5.66
N THR A 112 7.03 -30.05 -6.54
CA THR A 112 7.28 -28.65 -6.93
C THR A 112 6.10 -28.01 -7.67
N GLU A 113 5.23 -28.82 -8.29
CA GLU A 113 4.03 -28.32 -8.99
C GLU A 113 2.96 -27.87 -8.00
N ILE A 114 2.75 -28.64 -6.93
CA ILE A 114 1.85 -28.25 -5.84
C ILE A 114 2.41 -27.06 -5.07
N GLU A 115 3.71 -27.06 -4.77
CA GLU A 115 4.37 -25.92 -4.13
C GLU A 115 4.13 -24.64 -4.91
N GLN A 116 4.43 -24.64 -6.22
CA GLN A 116 4.22 -23.47 -7.07
C GLN A 116 2.74 -23.08 -7.18
N TRP A 117 1.82 -24.05 -7.26
CA TRP A 117 0.39 -23.75 -7.29
C TRP A 117 -0.08 -23.09 -5.99
N LEU A 118 0.38 -23.55 -4.82
CA LEU A 118 0.09 -22.95 -3.53
C LEU A 118 0.69 -21.55 -3.38
N ILE A 119 1.88 -21.31 -3.97
CA ILE A 119 2.50 -19.98 -4.01
C ILE A 119 1.61 -19.00 -4.77
N SER A 120 1.10 -19.40 -5.94
CA SER A 120 0.39 -18.49 -6.84
C SER A 120 -1.13 -18.43 -6.61
N ASN A 121 -1.71 -19.24 -5.73
CA ASN A 121 -3.16 -19.34 -5.55
C ASN A 121 -3.61 -19.01 -4.10
N PRO A 122 -4.69 -18.24 -3.92
CA PRO A 122 -5.34 -17.41 -4.94
C PRO A 122 -4.40 -16.32 -5.48
N ASN A 123 -4.64 -15.89 -6.73
CA ASN A 123 -4.05 -14.72 -7.38
C ASN A 123 -5.11 -13.66 -7.66
N ARG A 124 -4.65 -12.41 -7.83
CA ARG A 124 -5.50 -11.25 -8.09
C ARG A 124 -5.91 -11.16 -9.57
N VAL A 125 -6.98 -10.42 -9.84
CA VAL A 125 -7.67 -10.43 -11.14
C VAL A 125 -7.84 -9.00 -11.67
N ASN A 126 -7.40 -8.77 -12.91
CA ASN A 126 -7.87 -7.63 -13.70
C ASN A 126 -9.33 -7.89 -14.12
N LEU A 127 -10.23 -7.02 -13.65
CA LEU A 127 -11.68 -7.13 -13.82
C LEU A 127 -12.15 -6.78 -15.24
N GLY A 128 -11.28 -6.19 -16.07
CA GLY A 128 -11.59 -5.81 -17.43
C GLY A 128 -10.94 -4.49 -17.82
N ARG A 129 -11.33 -3.99 -18.99
CA ARG A 129 -11.00 -2.63 -19.41
C ARG A 129 -12.20 -1.95 -20.05
N ILE A 130 -12.24 -0.64 -19.89
CA ILE A 130 -13.19 0.26 -20.52
C ILE A 130 -12.39 1.18 -21.43
N GLY A 131 -12.76 1.30 -22.71
CA GLY A 131 -12.06 2.18 -23.65
C GLY A 131 -12.98 2.74 -24.71
N LEU A 132 -12.44 3.60 -25.57
CA LEU A 132 -13.21 4.21 -26.66
C LEU A 132 -13.11 3.38 -27.94
N PHE A 133 -14.18 3.35 -28.72
CA PHE A 133 -14.12 2.96 -30.13
C PHE A 133 -14.63 4.11 -31.01
N PHE A 134 -14.11 4.18 -32.22
CA PHE A 134 -14.47 5.18 -33.20
C PHE A 134 -15.05 4.50 -34.45
N ARG A 135 -16.00 5.14 -35.12
CA ARG A 135 -16.58 4.63 -36.38
C ARG A 135 -16.36 5.58 -37.55
N SER A 136 -16.20 4.95 -38.72
CA SER A 136 -16.09 5.61 -40.01
C SER A 136 -17.39 6.35 -40.34
N GLU A 137 -17.25 7.54 -40.93
CA GLU A 137 -18.39 8.26 -41.49
C GLU A 137 -18.93 7.57 -42.74
N GLU A 138 -18.05 6.94 -43.52
CA GLU A 138 -18.37 6.44 -44.86
C GLU A 138 -19.25 5.19 -44.82
N ASP A 139 -18.96 4.27 -43.89
CA ASP A 139 -19.59 2.94 -43.85
C ASP A 139 -19.98 2.47 -42.43
N GLY A 140 -19.74 3.28 -41.40
CA GLY A 140 -20.05 2.95 -40.00
C GLY A 140 -19.20 1.85 -39.38
N SER A 141 -18.15 1.40 -40.08
CA SER A 141 -17.19 0.39 -39.58
C SER A 141 -16.35 0.94 -38.42
N VAL A 142 -15.89 0.07 -37.53
CA VAL A 142 -14.98 0.46 -36.45
C VAL A 142 -13.61 0.81 -37.03
N LEU A 143 -13.12 2.01 -36.70
CA LEU A 143 -11.82 2.50 -37.10
C LEU A 143 -10.71 1.93 -36.20
N ASN A 144 -9.57 1.59 -36.80
CA ASN A 144 -8.36 1.26 -36.06
C ASN A 144 -7.60 2.54 -35.70
N VAL A 145 -8.10 3.27 -34.71
CA VAL A 145 -7.47 4.50 -34.21
C VAL A 145 -6.34 4.15 -33.25
N THR A 146 -5.21 4.82 -33.39
CA THR A 146 -4.05 4.77 -32.50
C THR A 146 -3.87 6.12 -31.80
N GLU A 147 -3.05 6.16 -30.73
CA GLU A 147 -2.75 7.42 -30.04
C GLU A 147 -2.13 8.49 -30.96
N ALA A 148 -1.40 8.07 -31.99
CA ALA A 148 -0.76 8.95 -32.97
C ALA A 148 -1.78 9.67 -33.87
N ASP A 149 -2.99 9.13 -34.01
CA ASP A 149 -4.07 9.74 -34.79
C ASP A 149 -4.77 10.86 -34.00
N LEU A 150 -4.52 10.96 -32.68
CA LEU A 150 -5.07 12.00 -31.83
C LEU A 150 -4.18 13.25 -31.78
N THR A 151 -4.81 14.41 -31.81
CA THR A 151 -4.19 15.74 -31.65
C THR A 151 -4.73 16.43 -30.39
N ASP A 152 -4.09 17.52 -29.96
CA ASP A 152 -4.51 18.34 -28.80
C ASP A 152 -4.79 17.54 -27.52
N LYS A 153 -4.02 16.48 -27.30
CA LYS A 153 -4.15 15.58 -26.14
C LYS A 153 -3.80 16.31 -24.85
N ARG A 154 -4.70 16.26 -23.88
CA ARG A 154 -4.47 16.71 -22.51
C ARG A 154 -5.30 15.89 -21.55
N GLN A 155 -4.65 15.32 -20.55
CA GLN A 155 -5.24 14.58 -19.45
C GLN A 155 -4.81 15.25 -18.15
N GLU A 156 -5.76 15.55 -17.26
CA GLU A 156 -5.52 16.16 -15.96
C GLU A 156 -6.32 15.40 -14.90
N LEU A 157 -5.65 15.09 -13.79
CA LEU A 157 -6.28 14.53 -12.60
C LEU A 157 -6.39 15.61 -11.52
N ASP A 158 -7.61 16.01 -11.20
CA ASP A 158 -7.87 16.89 -10.06
C ASP A 158 -7.90 16.07 -8.78
N ILE A 159 -6.77 16.03 -8.07
CA ILE A 159 -6.61 15.23 -6.85
C ILE A 159 -7.37 15.82 -5.66
N TRP A 160 -7.87 17.05 -5.75
CA TRP A 160 -8.77 17.62 -4.75
C TRP A 160 -10.16 16.99 -4.81
N THR A 161 -10.64 16.59 -5.99
CA THR A 161 -11.98 16.04 -6.20
C THR A 161 -12.00 14.57 -6.61
N GLY A 162 -10.85 14.02 -7.03
CA GLY A 162 -10.73 12.66 -7.58
C GLY A 162 -11.29 12.51 -8.99
N ILE A 163 -11.32 13.60 -9.77
CA ILE A 163 -11.90 13.62 -11.11
C ILE A 163 -10.78 13.67 -12.15
N LEU A 164 -10.80 12.70 -13.08
CA LEU A 164 -9.91 12.64 -14.23
C LEU A 164 -10.62 13.23 -15.45
N THR A 165 -10.05 14.26 -16.06
CA THR A 165 -10.56 14.86 -17.30
C THR A 165 -9.53 14.74 -18.42
N SER A 166 -9.93 14.14 -19.53
CA SER A 166 -9.12 14.03 -20.73
C SER A 166 -9.80 14.72 -21.91
N SER A 167 -9.01 15.36 -22.76
CA SER A 167 -9.44 16.03 -23.98
C SER A 167 -8.49 15.71 -25.11
N PHE A 168 -9.04 15.49 -26.30
CA PHE A 168 -8.27 15.23 -27.52
C PHE A 168 -9.13 15.49 -28.76
N SER A 169 -8.49 15.62 -29.92
CA SER A 169 -9.14 15.86 -31.20
C SER A 169 -8.83 14.73 -32.19
N LEU A 170 -9.86 14.20 -32.84
CA LEU A 170 -9.76 13.25 -33.97
C LEU A 170 -10.42 13.87 -35.20
N ASN A 171 -9.66 14.05 -36.28
CA ASN A 171 -10.16 14.64 -37.54
C ASN A 171 -10.90 15.99 -37.37
N GLY A 172 -10.46 16.81 -36.41
CA GLY A 172 -11.06 18.11 -36.12
C GLY A 172 -12.26 18.09 -35.16
N SER A 173 -12.73 16.91 -34.75
CA SER A 173 -13.76 16.76 -33.71
C SER A 173 -13.10 16.55 -32.35
N THR A 174 -13.43 17.42 -31.39
CA THR A 174 -12.94 17.30 -30.01
C THR A 174 -13.82 16.32 -29.22
N ALA A 175 -13.19 15.52 -28.38
CA ALA A 175 -13.84 14.71 -27.36
C ALA A 175 -13.29 15.10 -25.99
N ILE A 176 -14.19 15.21 -25.01
CA ILE A 176 -13.87 15.39 -23.60
C ILE A 176 -14.41 14.16 -22.85
N VAL A 177 -13.54 13.51 -22.08
CA VAL A 177 -13.87 12.34 -21.28
C VAL A 177 -13.63 12.67 -19.82
N THR A 178 -14.67 12.55 -19.00
CA THR A 178 -14.56 12.71 -17.55
C THR A 178 -14.80 11.36 -16.88
N VAL A 179 -13.89 10.97 -15.98
CA VAL A 179 -13.97 9.71 -15.24
C VAL A 179 -13.86 9.99 -13.75
N THR A 180 -14.73 9.37 -12.96
CA THR A 180 -14.82 9.57 -11.51
C THR A 180 -15.17 8.25 -10.81
N CYS A 181 -14.60 7.99 -9.64
CA CYS A 181 -14.85 6.76 -8.88
C CYS A 181 -15.74 7.01 -7.66
N SER A 182 -16.76 6.18 -7.47
CA SER A 182 -17.62 6.20 -6.29
C SER A 182 -16.82 5.85 -5.04
N GLN A 183 -17.06 6.59 -3.95
CA GLN A 183 -16.35 6.39 -2.68
C GLN A 183 -17.09 5.40 -1.77
N GLU A 184 -18.30 5.00 -2.17
CA GLU A 184 -19.15 4.06 -1.46
C GLU A 184 -19.16 2.70 -2.15
N HIS A 185 -19.27 2.69 -3.49
CA HIS A 185 -19.40 1.49 -4.31
C HIS A 185 -18.20 1.35 -5.26
N ASP A 186 -17.94 0.14 -5.74
CA ASP A 186 -16.85 -0.13 -6.69
C ASP A 186 -17.33 0.15 -8.12
N GLU A 187 -17.54 1.45 -8.36
CA GLU A 187 -18.18 2.01 -9.54
C GLU A 187 -17.37 3.16 -10.12
N VAL A 188 -17.38 3.26 -11.45
CA VAL A 188 -16.85 4.40 -12.20
C VAL A 188 -17.94 5.06 -13.01
N ALA A 189 -18.08 6.36 -12.84
CA ALA A 189 -18.89 7.22 -13.68
C ALA A 189 -18.02 7.75 -14.83
N ILE A 190 -18.56 7.68 -16.05
CA ILE A 190 -17.89 8.09 -17.28
C ILE A 190 -18.84 9.01 -18.02
N ASP A 191 -18.36 10.18 -18.39
CA ASP A 191 -19.04 11.07 -19.34
C ASP A 191 -18.16 11.27 -20.56
N VAL A 192 -18.74 11.11 -21.75
CA VAL A 192 -18.09 11.39 -23.04
C VAL A 192 -18.87 12.48 -23.75
N THR A 193 -18.28 13.66 -23.85
CA THR A 193 -18.85 14.82 -24.57
C THR A 193 -18.13 15.00 -25.90
N SER A 194 -18.86 14.87 -27.02
CA SER A 194 -18.32 15.07 -28.38
C SER A 194 -19.42 15.11 -29.44
N ASP A 195 -19.22 15.89 -30.51
CA ASP A 195 -20.04 15.81 -31.72
C ASP A 195 -20.05 14.39 -32.34
N LEU A 196 -18.98 13.61 -32.14
CA LEU A 196 -18.92 12.23 -32.61
C LEU A 196 -19.89 11.30 -31.86
N VAL A 197 -20.23 11.62 -30.61
CA VAL A 197 -21.28 10.92 -29.86
C VAL A 197 -22.63 11.22 -30.52
N ALA A 198 -22.89 12.50 -30.84
CA ALA A 198 -24.13 12.98 -31.47
C ALA A 198 -24.51 12.20 -32.75
N VAL A 199 -23.49 11.85 -33.54
CA VAL A 199 -23.66 11.14 -34.83
C VAL A 199 -23.37 9.64 -34.76
N GLY A 200 -23.25 9.06 -33.55
CA GLY A 200 -23.04 7.62 -33.35
C GLY A 200 -21.68 7.10 -33.82
N ARG A 201 -20.67 7.97 -33.89
CA ARG A 201 -19.30 7.66 -34.32
C ARG A 201 -18.30 7.48 -33.18
N LEU A 202 -18.70 7.75 -31.94
CA LEU A 202 -17.91 7.52 -30.73
C LEU A 202 -18.76 6.78 -29.71
N GLY A 203 -18.19 5.74 -29.09
CA GLY A 203 -18.81 4.99 -28.01
C GLY A 203 -17.78 4.29 -27.15
N LEU A 204 -18.24 3.47 -26.21
CA LEU A 204 -17.39 2.75 -25.27
C LEU A 204 -17.29 1.28 -25.64
N PHE A 205 -16.18 0.63 -25.33
CA PHE A 205 -16.11 -0.83 -25.29
C PHE A 205 -15.79 -1.33 -23.88
N LEU A 206 -16.33 -2.50 -23.55
CA LEU A 206 -15.95 -3.30 -22.38
C LEU A 206 -15.24 -4.56 -22.88
N ASP A 207 -14.07 -4.88 -22.36
CA ASP A 207 -13.30 -6.07 -22.75
C ASP A 207 -12.76 -6.78 -21.51
N PHE A 208 -12.70 -8.11 -21.55
CA PHE A 208 -12.41 -8.93 -20.37
C PHE A 208 -11.23 -9.85 -20.66
N PRO A 209 -10.18 -9.87 -19.80
CA PRO A 209 -9.01 -10.72 -20.00
C PRO A 209 -9.15 -12.09 -19.32
N TRP A 210 -8.38 -13.05 -19.81
CA TRP A 210 -7.93 -14.20 -19.01
C TRP A 210 -6.90 -13.71 -17.98
N ASN A 211 -6.95 -14.26 -16.76
CA ASN A 211 -5.97 -13.98 -15.72
C ASN A 211 -5.41 -15.32 -15.22
N ASP A 212 -4.13 -15.42 -14.89
CA ASP A 212 -3.54 -16.58 -14.22
C ASP A 212 -2.34 -16.19 -13.34
N GLY A 213 -2.03 -17.06 -12.38
CA GLY A 213 -0.91 -16.89 -11.46
C GLY A 213 0.42 -17.40 -12.01
N GLN A 214 0.57 -17.54 -13.33
CA GLN A 214 1.80 -18.11 -13.91
C GLN A 214 3.00 -17.18 -13.73
N SER A 215 2.76 -15.87 -13.65
CA SER A 215 3.83 -14.87 -13.51
C SER A 215 3.87 -14.32 -12.09
N LYS A 216 5.09 -14.28 -11.53
CA LYS A 216 5.36 -13.62 -10.25
C LYS A 216 5.04 -12.12 -10.30
N PHE A 217 5.33 -11.48 -11.43
CA PHE A 217 5.04 -10.08 -11.70
C PHE A 217 4.33 -9.94 -13.04
N SER A 218 3.25 -9.16 -13.06
CA SER A 218 2.51 -8.77 -14.27
C SER A 218 2.40 -7.25 -14.29
N ALA A 219 3.41 -6.59 -14.89
CA ALA A 219 3.51 -5.14 -14.96
C ALA A 219 4.06 -4.72 -16.34
N PRO A 220 3.61 -3.59 -16.92
CA PRO A 220 2.59 -2.66 -16.41
C PRO A 220 1.14 -3.14 -16.63
N PHE A 221 0.93 -4.27 -17.30
CA PHE A 221 -0.39 -4.78 -17.66
C PHE A 221 -0.67 -6.13 -17.01
N VAL A 222 -1.94 -6.36 -16.67
CA VAL A 222 -2.42 -7.58 -16.00
C VAL A 222 -3.46 -8.27 -16.89
N GLY A 223 -3.24 -9.56 -17.16
CA GLY A 223 -4.15 -10.40 -17.91
C GLY A 223 -3.92 -10.42 -19.43
N TYR A 224 -4.52 -11.41 -20.08
CA TYR A 224 -4.36 -11.74 -21.50
C TYR A 224 -5.71 -11.66 -22.23
N TYR A 225 -5.86 -10.70 -23.13
CA TYR A 225 -7.11 -10.49 -23.88
C TYR A 225 -7.28 -11.44 -25.09
N ASN A 226 -6.20 -12.10 -25.49
CA ASN A 226 -6.16 -13.05 -26.61
C ASN A 226 -6.50 -14.50 -26.20
N ASP A 227 -6.48 -14.83 -24.91
CA ASP A 227 -6.73 -16.19 -24.39
C ASP A 227 -8.22 -16.48 -24.17
N THR A 228 -9.02 -16.26 -25.21
CA THR A 228 -10.49 -16.28 -25.13
C THR A 228 -11.11 -17.66 -24.91
N SER A 229 -10.35 -18.75 -25.05
CA SER A 229 -10.85 -20.11 -24.78
C SER A 229 -10.86 -20.49 -23.30
N ASN A 230 -10.12 -19.76 -22.46
CA ASN A 230 -9.87 -20.15 -21.06
C ASN A 230 -10.97 -19.65 -20.09
N HIS A 231 -11.84 -18.75 -20.56
CA HIS A 231 -12.87 -18.12 -19.75
C HIS A 231 -14.13 -17.86 -20.57
N THR A 232 -15.18 -17.42 -19.88
CA THR A 232 -16.46 -17.13 -20.53
C THR A 232 -17.03 -15.80 -20.07
N THR A 233 -17.71 -15.11 -20.97
CA THR A 233 -18.50 -13.92 -20.67
C THR A 233 -19.92 -14.08 -21.22
N VAL A 234 -20.92 -13.66 -20.46
CA VAL A 234 -22.33 -13.72 -20.84
C VAL A 234 -22.99 -12.36 -20.64
N LEU A 235 -23.51 -11.80 -21.73
CA LEU A 235 -24.26 -10.54 -21.72
C LEU A 235 -25.75 -10.80 -21.45
N THR A 236 -26.33 -10.01 -20.56
CA THR A 236 -27.78 -9.91 -20.33
C THR A 236 -28.18 -8.44 -20.43
N VAL A 237 -28.95 -8.08 -21.46
CA VAL A 237 -29.53 -6.75 -21.61
C VAL A 237 -30.84 -6.70 -20.81
N ARG A 238 -30.95 -5.78 -19.86
CA ARG A 238 -32.14 -5.64 -19.00
C ARG A 238 -33.09 -4.56 -19.50
N SER A 239 -32.54 -3.48 -20.04
CA SER A 239 -33.25 -2.39 -20.71
C SER A 239 -32.32 -1.69 -21.70
N ASP A 240 -32.80 -0.63 -22.34
CA ASP A 240 -31.99 0.29 -23.14
C ASP A 240 -31.03 1.16 -22.31
N GLN A 241 -31.06 1.06 -20.98
CA GLN A 241 -30.25 1.85 -20.05
C GLN A 241 -29.51 0.96 -19.03
N ASN A 242 -29.59 -0.37 -19.19
CA ASN A 242 -28.99 -1.30 -18.24
C ASN A 242 -28.63 -2.63 -18.89
N ALA A 243 -27.39 -3.07 -18.65
CA ALA A 243 -26.93 -4.39 -19.04
C ALA A 243 -25.97 -4.97 -18.00
N GLN A 244 -25.80 -6.28 -18.05
CA GLN A 244 -24.86 -7.01 -17.21
C GLN A 244 -24.02 -7.95 -18.04
N ILE A 245 -22.74 -8.03 -17.72
CA ILE A 245 -21.81 -9.03 -18.21
C ILE A 245 -21.35 -9.87 -17.03
N VAL A 246 -21.49 -11.19 -17.16
CA VAL A 246 -20.98 -12.17 -16.18
C VAL A 246 -19.71 -12.77 -16.73
N HIS A 247 -18.58 -12.56 -16.08
CA HIS A 247 -17.27 -13.08 -16.45
C HIS A 247 -16.86 -14.21 -15.50
N LYS A 248 -16.64 -15.40 -16.06
CA LYS A 248 -16.27 -16.61 -15.29
C LYS A 248 -14.84 -17.03 -15.63
N LEU A 249 -14.00 -17.05 -14.60
CA LEU A 249 -12.60 -17.49 -14.62
C LEU A 249 -12.47 -18.74 -13.74
N VAL A 250 -12.36 -19.92 -14.35
CA VAL A 250 -12.38 -21.22 -13.64
C VAL A 250 -13.63 -21.33 -12.75
N ASN A 251 -13.46 -21.27 -11.42
CA ASN A 251 -14.54 -21.36 -10.43
C ASN A 251 -14.98 -20.00 -9.88
N SER A 252 -14.32 -18.91 -10.28
CA SER A 252 -14.60 -17.55 -9.82
C SER A 252 -15.51 -16.83 -10.82
N THR A 253 -16.43 -16.01 -10.32
CA THR A 253 -17.42 -15.32 -11.16
C THR A 253 -17.51 -13.86 -10.74
N PHE A 254 -17.30 -12.98 -11.71
CA PHE A 254 -17.28 -11.53 -11.60
C PHE A 254 -18.46 -10.95 -12.38
N TYR A 255 -19.04 -9.89 -11.86
CA TYR A 255 -20.19 -9.22 -12.44
C TYR A 255 -19.79 -7.79 -12.79
N THR A 256 -20.11 -7.39 -14.01
CA THR A 256 -20.00 -6.02 -14.48
C THR A 256 -21.38 -5.55 -14.89
N ASP A 257 -21.92 -4.58 -14.17
CA ASP A 257 -23.20 -3.94 -14.49
C ASP A 257 -22.90 -2.56 -15.10
N ILE A 258 -23.56 -2.22 -16.20
CA ILE A 258 -23.48 -0.89 -16.84
C ILE A 258 -24.87 -0.28 -16.92
N GLY A 259 -24.99 1.01 -16.63
CA GLY A 259 -26.24 1.74 -16.78
C GLY A 259 -26.06 3.26 -16.81
N GLY A 260 -27.10 4.00 -17.19
CA GLY A 260 -27.03 5.45 -17.38
C GLY A 260 -27.91 5.89 -18.54
N ASP A 261 -27.38 6.73 -19.41
CA ASP A 261 -28.02 7.13 -20.66
C ASP A 261 -28.35 5.92 -21.54
N ALA A 262 -29.28 6.09 -22.48
CA ALA A 262 -29.69 5.00 -23.35
C ALA A 262 -28.54 4.53 -24.26
N PHE A 263 -28.36 3.22 -24.41
CA PHE A 263 -27.35 2.60 -25.25
C PHE A 263 -27.80 1.25 -25.84
N GLU A 264 -27.14 0.87 -26.94
CA GLU A 264 -27.15 -0.49 -27.48
C GLU A 264 -25.81 -1.17 -27.18
N ILE A 265 -25.86 -2.30 -26.48
CA ILE A 265 -24.68 -3.11 -26.19
C ILE A 265 -24.72 -4.44 -26.97
N THR A 266 -23.65 -4.73 -27.70
CA THR A 266 -23.52 -5.98 -28.45
C THR A 266 -22.14 -6.59 -28.27
N ARG A 267 -22.05 -7.92 -28.37
CA ARG A 267 -20.76 -8.63 -28.39
C ARG A 267 -20.16 -8.52 -29.78
N ASP A 268 -18.93 -8.05 -29.88
CA ASP A 268 -18.28 -7.77 -31.18
C ASP A 268 -18.14 -9.04 -32.04
N SER A 269 -17.87 -10.18 -31.38
CA SER A 269 -17.77 -11.49 -32.03
C SER A 269 -17.98 -12.63 -31.02
N PRO A 270 -18.48 -13.82 -31.43
CA PRO A 270 -18.51 -15.00 -30.57
C PRO A 270 -17.12 -15.46 -30.10
N GLN A 271 -16.03 -15.07 -30.78
CA GLN A 271 -14.66 -15.47 -30.45
C GLN A 271 -13.94 -14.52 -29.48
N THR A 272 -14.51 -13.35 -29.20
CA THR A 272 -13.91 -12.30 -28.35
C THR A 272 -14.72 -12.09 -27.08
N HIS A 273 -14.12 -11.53 -26.04
CA HIS A 273 -14.85 -11.10 -24.83
C HIS A 273 -15.12 -9.59 -24.81
N ARG A 274 -15.03 -8.95 -25.98
CA ARG A 274 -15.29 -7.52 -26.17
C ARG A 274 -16.75 -7.23 -26.52
N TYR A 275 -17.26 -6.15 -25.95
CA TYR A 275 -18.61 -5.64 -26.12
C TYR A 275 -18.59 -4.16 -26.47
N SER A 276 -19.26 -3.76 -27.55
CA SER A 276 -19.43 -2.37 -27.95
C SER A 276 -20.70 -1.79 -27.35
N VAL A 277 -20.58 -0.65 -26.66
CA VAL A 277 -21.65 0.13 -26.05
C VAL A 277 -21.83 1.41 -26.88
N ASN A 278 -22.91 1.44 -27.67
CA ASN A 278 -23.22 2.52 -28.59
C ASN A 278 -24.29 3.42 -27.98
N PRO A 279 -24.03 4.73 -27.82
CA PRO A 279 -25.05 5.67 -27.35
C PRO A 279 -26.30 5.65 -28.25
N VAL A 280 -27.49 5.64 -27.64
CA VAL A 280 -28.79 5.79 -28.31
C VAL A 280 -29.33 7.16 -27.93
N LEU A 281 -28.98 8.17 -28.72
CA LEU A 281 -29.35 9.54 -28.41
C LEU A 281 -30.82 9.82 -28.74
N THR A 282 -31.49 10.55 -27.83
CA THR A 282 -32.89 10.96 -27.99
C THR A 282 -33.06 12.45 -28.30
N THR A 283 -31.98 13.24 -28.27
CA THR A 283 -31.95 14.68 -28.56
C THR A 283 -31.58 14.97 -30.02
N SER A 284 -32.12 16.06 -30.57
CA SER A 284 -31.88 16.46 -31.96
C SER A 284 -30.44 16.97 -32.14
N VAL A 285 -29.87 16.74 -33.32
CA VAL A 285 -28.48 17.02 -33.78
C VAL A 285 -28.09 18.53 -33.79
N HIS A 286 -28.78 19.37 -33.03
CA HIS A 286 -28.58 20.83 -33.01
C HIS A 286 -28.09 21.39 -31.67
N ASP A 287 -27.98 20.57 -30.62
CA ASP A 287 -27.31 20.98 -29.39
C ASP A 287 -25.80 20.75 -29.54
N LEU A 288 -25.03 21.84 -29.52
CA LEU A 288 -23.59 21.80 -29.26
C LEU A 288 -23.46 21.36 -27.79
N ASP A 289 -22.64 20.36 -27.48
CA ASP A 289 -22.47 19.70 -26.17
C ASP A 289 -23.34 18.45 -25.92
N VAL A 290 -23.42 17.52 -26.90
CA VAL A 290 -23.99 16.19 -26.66
C VAL A 290 -23.04 15.34 -25.82
N SER A 291 -23.51 14.89 -24.66
CA SER A 291 -22.80 13.99 -23.76
C SER A 291 -23.44 12.60 -23.71
N PHE A 292 -22.62 11.60 -23.36
CA PHE A 292 -23.05 10.24 -23.05
C PHE A 292 -22.49 9.86 -21.69
N SER A 293 -23.38 9.78 -20.70
CA SER A 293 -23.04 9.50 -19.31
C SER A 293 -23.47 8.09 -18.89
N VAL A 294 -22.53 7.30 -18.38
CA VAL A 294 -22.78 5.95 -17.82
C VAL A 294 -22.04 5.72 -16.52
N VAL A 295 -22.52 4.74 -15.75
CA VAL A 295 -21.86 4.16 -14.58
C VAL A 295 -21.59 2.70 -14.86
N VAL A 296 -20.37 2.25 -14.59
CA VAL A 296 -19.95 0.85 -14.66
C VAL A 296 -19.56 0.38 -13.26
N SER A 297 -20.22 -0.67 -12.79
CA SER A 297 -20.04 -1.28 -11.47
C SER A 297 -19.42 -2.65 -11.58
N TYR A 298 -18.51 -2.97 -10.67
CA TYR A 298 -17.88 -4.28 -10.56
C TYR A 298 -18.21 -4.92 -9.22
N GLY A 299 -18.43 -6.23 -9.21
CA GLY A 299 -18.67 -6.92 -7.94
C GLY A 299 -18.74 -8.43 -8.00
N LEU A 300 -18.84 -9.02 -6.82
CA LEU A 300 -19.24 -10.40 -6.62
C LEU A 300 -20.76 -10.48 -6.48
N LYS A 301 -21.35 -11.64 -6.77
CA LYS A 301 -22.81 -11.88 -6.73
C LYS A 301 -23.49 -11.32 -5.47
N ASN A 302 -22.85 -11.48 -4.31
CA ASN A 302 -23.38 -11.13 -3.00
C ASN A 302 -22.85 -9.79 -2.45
N LYS A 303 -21.96 -9.11 -3.17
CA LYS A 303 -21.34 -7.84 -2.73
C LYS A 303 -21.71 -6.65 -3.62
N ARG A 304 -22.50 -6.86 -4.68
CA ARG A 304 -22.97 -5.79 -5.57
C ARG A 304 -24.22 -5.13 -5.03
N SER A 305 -24.37 -3.82 -5.29
CA SER A 305 -25.66 -3.14 -5.12
C SER A 305 -26.70 -3.74 -6.08
N ALA A 306 -27.97 -3.77 -5.66
CA ALA A 306 -29.06 -4.21 -6.52
C ALA A 306 -29.33 -3.20 -7.66
N ASP A 307 -29.10 -1.91 -7.38
CA ASP A 307 -29.30 -0.79 -8.29
C ASP A 307 -27.99 -0.01 -8.45
N LEU A 308 -27.66 0.38 -9.69
CA LEU A 308 -26.51 1.22 -9.99
C LEU A 308 -26.73 2.64 -9.48
N SER A 309 -25.67 3.29 -8.98
CA SER A 309 -25.70 4.71 -8.66
C SER A 309 -25.96 5.54 -9.92
N ARG A 310 -26.57 6.72 -9.76
CA ARG A 310 -26.68 7.68 -10.86
C ARG A 310 -25.34 8.38 -11.05
N TYR A 311 -25.05 8.81 -12.28
CA TYR A 311 -23.83 9.53 -12.62
C TYR A 311 -23.50 10.67 -11.63
N ASN A 312 -24.47 11.57 -11.38
CA ASN A 312 -24.27 12.71 -10.48
C ASN A 312 -24.05 12.30 -9.02
N ASP A 313 -24.59 11.16 -8.57
CA ASP A 313 -24.39 10.68 -7.20
C ASP A 313 -22.95 10.18 -7.03
N VAL A 314 -22.38 9.51 -8.04
CA VAL A 314 -20.97 9.08 -8.05
C VAL A 314 -20.03 10.29 -8.01
N VAL A 315 -20.30 11.31 -8.85
CA VAL A 315 -19.51 12.55 -8.86
C VAL A 315 -19.57 13.26 -7.51
N GLY A 316 -20.77 13.40 -6.93
CA GLY A 316 -20.96 14.01 -5.62
C GLY A 316 -20.24 13.25 -4.50
N SER A 317 -20.30 11.91 -4.51
CA SER A 317 -19.60 11.05 -3.55
C SER A 317 -18.07 11.23 -3.62
N SER A 318 -17.50 11.31 -4.83
CA SER A 318 -16.07 11.57 -5.03
C SER A 318 -15.64 12.91 -4.45
N ILE A 319 -16.30 14.00 -4.85
CA ILE A 319 -15.98 15.35 -4.39
C ILE A 319 -16.04 15.39 -2.86
N ALA A 320 -17.15 14.94 -2.27
CA ALA A 320 -17.36 15.01 -0.83
C ALA A 320 -16.30 14.22 -0.05
N ALA A 321 -15.95 13.00 -0.48
CA ALA A 321 -14.99 12.19 0.27
C ALA A 321 -13.54 12.64 0.10
N TRP A 322 -13.15 13.17 -1.07
CA TRP A 322 -11.81 13.75 -1.26
C TRP A 322 -11.66 15.06 -0.52
N GLU A 323 -12.67 15.95 -0.55
CA GLU A 323 -12.67 17.17 0.26
C GLU A 323 -12.57 16.85 1.74
N ASP A 324 -13.38 15.90 2.25
CA ASP A 324 -13.29 15.46 3.64
C ASP A 324 -11.89 14.91 3.94
N PHE A 325 -11.36 14.01 3.10
CA PHE A 325 -10.02 13.47 3.29
C PHE A 325 -8.96 14.56 3.44
N TRP A 326 -8.95 15.57 2.56
CA TRP A 326 -7.96 16.65 2.62
C TRP A 326 -8.18 17.58 3.82
N LEU A 327 -9.42 17.81 4.25
CA LEU A 327 -9.75 18.75 5.33
C LEU A 327 -9.68 18.13 6.73
N SER A 328 -9.98 16.84 6.89
CA SER A 328 -10.13 16.17 8.19
C SER A 328 -8.87 15.46 8.67
N SER A 329 -7.99 15.08 7.74
CA SER A 329 -6.74 14.37 8.04
C SER A 329 -5.60 15.30 8.47
N GLY A 330 -4.50 14.72 8.92
CA GLY A 330 -3.25 15.44 9.14
C GLY A 330 -2.74 16.09 7.84
N PHE A 331 -2.00 17.17 7.94
CA PHE A 331 -1.45 17.89 6.79
C PHE A 331 -0.09 18.50 7.14
N VAL A 332 0.86 18.39 6.22
CA VAL A 332 2.20 19.00 6.34
C VAL A 332 2.44 19.90 5.13
N ASP A 333 2.74 21.17 5.42
CA ASP A 333 3.21 22.15 4.46
C ASP A 333 4.69 22.43 4.72
N VAL A 334 5.55 21.98 3.80
CA VAL A 334 6.99 22.25 3.78
C VAL A 334 7.36 23.32 2.74
N TYR A 335 6.40 23.80 1.95
CA TYR A 335 6.63 24.69 0.81
C TYR A 335 6.42 26.16 1.18
N THR A 336 5.30 26.51 1.82
CA THR A 336 4.93 27.91 2.03
C THR A 336 5.91 28.63 2.94
N GLY A 337 6.62 29.61 2.39
CA GLY A 337 7.61 30.41 3.13
C GLY A 337 8.97 29.74 3.29
N SER A 338 9.16 28.51 2.83
CA SER A 338 10.48 27.89 2.72
C SER A 338 11.30 28.58 1.62
N THR A 339 12.59 28.79 1.88
CA THR A 339 13.55 29.34 0.91
C THR A 339 14.47 28.28 0.32
N ASP A 340 14.44 27.06 0.85
CA ASP A 340 15.16 25.92 0.29
C ASP A 340 14.53 25.51 -1.05
N SER A 341 15.34 25.41 -2.09
CA SER A 341 14.86 25.07 -3.44
C SER A 341 14.28 23.65 -3.55
N ARG A 342 14.57 22.78 -2.58
CA ARG A 342 14.09 21.40 -2.52
C ARG A 342 12.63 21.30 -2.03
N ALA A 343 12.08 22.36 -1.45
CA ALA A 343 10.77 22.34 -0.80
C ALA A 343 9.60 22.00 -1.75
N ASP A 344 9.63 22.49 -2.99
CA ASP A 344 8.57 22.24 -3.99
C ASP A 344 8.50 20.75 -4.37
N GLU A 345 9.64 20.11 -4.64
CA GLU A 345 9.68 18.68 -4.96
C GLU A 345 9.30 17.81 -3.76
N LEU A 346 9.75 18.16 -2.55
CA LEU A 346 9.35 17.41 -1.35
C LEU A 346 7.84 17.52 -1.10
N GLN A 347 7.26 18.72 -1.26
CA GLN A 347 5.81 18.92 -1.13
C GLN A 347 5.04 18.16 -2.22
N ARG A 348 5.54 18.15 -3.47
CA ARG A 348 4.96 17.34 -4.56
C ARG A 348 4.88 15.87 -4.18
N ARG A 349 5.99 15.27 -3.72
CA ARG A 349 6.06 13.87 -3.28
C ARG A 349 5.08 13.60 -2.14
N ILE A 350 5.02 14.49 -1.13
CA ILE A 350 4.06 14.37 -0.02
C ILE A 350 2.62 14.30 -0.54
N ILE A 351 2.19 15.28 -1.33
CA ILE A 351 0.79 15.37 -1.77
C ILE A 351 0.41 14.20 -2.68
N LEU A 352 1.26 13.85 -3.65
CA LEU A 352 0.97 12.77 -4.59
C LEU A 352 1.02 11.40 -3.92
N SER A 353 1.97 11.14 -3.01
CA SER A 353 1.97 9.91 -2.22
C SER A 353 0.69 9.79 -1.40
N ARG A 354 0.18 10.87 -0.80
CA ARG A 354 -1.09 10.80 -0.05
C ARG A 354 -2.29 10.44 -0.93
N TYR A 355 -2.37 11.01 -2.13
CA TYR A 355 -3.41 10.65 -3.10
C TYR A 355 -3.31 9.17 -3.50
N HIS A 356 -2.12 8.74 -3.94
CA HIS A 356 -1.91 7.39 -4.46
C HIS A 356 -2.11 6.32 -3.38
N MET A 357 -1.63 6.54 -2.16
CA MET A 357 -1.87 5.62 -1.05
C MET A 357 -3.36 5.48 -0.75
N ARG A 358 -4.15 6.56 -0.84
CA ARG A 358 -5.61 6.46 -0.62
C ARG A 358 -6.32 5.70 -1.74
N VAL A 359 -5.87 5.85 -2.99
CA VAL A 359 -6.42 5.10 -4.14
C VAL A 359 -6.05 3.61 -4.05
N ASN A 360 -4.80 3.31 -3.70
CA ASN A 360 -4.21 1.98 -3.87
C ASN A 360 -4.15 1.13 -2.58
N GLU A 361 -4.21 1.74 -1.39
CA GLU A 361 -3.79 1.10 -0.12
C GLU A 361 -4.77 1.30 1.05
N ALA A 362 -6.04 1.60 0.76
CA ALA A 362 -7.06 1.88 1.77
C ALA A 362 -8.24 0.88 1.74
N GLY A 363 -7.93 -0.38 1.44
CA GLY A 363 -8.88 -1.50 1.37
C GLY A 363 -9.01 -2.29 2.69
N ASP A 364 -9.77 -3.39 2.63
CA ASP A 364 -10.12 -4.21 3.81
C ASP A 364 -9.03 -5.23 4.20
N THR A 365 -7.98 -5.36 3.39
CA THR A 365 -6.82 -6.20 3.66
C THR A 365 -5.56 -5.40 3.37
N PRO A 366 -4.38 -5.81 3.88
CA PRO A 366 -3.12 -5.19 3.50
C PRO A 366 -2.97 -5.17 1.97
N PRO A 367 -2.42 -4.07 1.41
CA PRO A 367 -2.16 -3.96 -0.03
C PRO A 367 -1.00 -4.86 -0.42
N GLN A 368 -0.97 -5.25 -1.70
CA GLN A 368 0.24 -5.79 -2.31
C GLN A 368 1.15 -4.63 -2.73
N GLU A 369 2.43 -4.91 -2.98
CA GLU A 369 3.47 -3.87 -3.09
C GLU A 369 3.26 -2.86 -4.24
N SER A 370 2.52 -3.25 -5.29
CA SER A 370 2.15 -2.38 -6.41
C SER A 370 0.71 -1.85 -6.33
N GLY A 371 0.05 -2.00 -5.18
CA GLY A 371 -1.28 -1.45 -4.92
C GLY A 371 -2.38 -2.09 -5.76
N LEU A 372 -3.12 -1.27 -6.49
CA LEU A 372 -4.16 -1.66 -7.45
C LEU A 372 -3.75 -1.33 -8.91
N VAL A 373 -2.47 -1.02 -9.15
CA VAL A 373 -1.97 -0.65 -10.49
C VAL A 373 -1.72 -1.87 -11.37
N ASN A 374 -1.03 -2.86 -10.82
CA ASN A 374 -0.60 -4.09 -11.50
C ASN A 374 -0.34 -5.20 -10.47
N ASP A 375 0.09 -6.40 -10.86
CA ASP A 375 0.36 -7.48 -9.89
C ASP A 375 1.86 -7.67 -9.62
N GLY A 376 2.26 -7.45 -8.38
CA GLY A 376 3.51 -7.94 -7.81
C GLY A 376 3.26 -9.14 -6.90
N TRP A 377 4.18 -10.10 -6.90
CA TRP A 377 4.10 -11.30 -6.04
C TRP A 377 2.77 -12.04 -6.17
N TYR A 378 2.32 -12.29 -7.40
CA TYR A 378 1.02 -12.93 -7.70
C TYR A 378 -0.22 -12.12 -7.22
N GLY A 379 -0.04 -10.82 -6.92
CA GLY A 379 -1.06 -9.94 -6.35
C GLY A 379 -1.29 -10.16 -4.84
N LYS A 380 -0.44 -10.96 -4.19
CA LYS A 380 -0.47 -11.24 -2.75
C LYS A 380 0.20 -10.13 -1.95
N PHE A 381 -0.22 -9.98 -0.70
CA PHE A 381 0.36 -8.98 0.19
C PHE A 381 1.37 -9.61 1.15
N HIS A 382 2.38 -8.81 1.50
CA HIS A 382 3.44 -9.17 2.43
C HIS A 382 3.16 -8.53 3.79
N MET A 383 2.95 -9.35 4.82
CA MET A 383 2.72 -8.89 6.19
C MET A 383 3.95 -8.25 6.83
N GLU A 384 5.13 -8.53 6.27
CA GLU A 384 6.35 -7.80 6.60
C GLU A 384 6.31 -6.36 6.06
N MET A 385 5.77 -6.14 4.86
CA MET A 385 5.58 -4.80 4.31
C MET A 385 4.35 -4.08 4.87
N ALA A 386 3.43 -4.76 5.56
CA ALA A 386 2.17 -4.17 6.04
C ALA A 386 2.38 -2.92 6.91
N TRP A 387 3.47 -2.86 7.69
CA TRP A 387 3.81 -1.67 8.48
C TRP A 387 4.19 -0.49 7.59
N TRP A 388 5.06 -0.72 6.60
CA TRP A 388 5.50 0.30 5.64
C TRP A 388 4.35 0.84 4.78
N HIS A 389 3.39 -0.01 4.46
CA HIS A 389 2.18 0.36 3.74
C HIS A 389 1.18 1.17 4.59
N LEU A 390 0.93 0.77 5.84
CA LEU A 390 -0.29 1.21 6.53
C LEU A 390 -0.06 2.09 7.76
N GLN A 391 1.12 2.03 8.38
CA GLN A 391 1.34 2.72 9.66
C GLN A 391 1.24 4.25 9.53
N HIS A 392 1.53 4.81 8.36
CA HIS A 392 1.41 6.25 8.14
C HIS A 392 -0.03 6.75 8.35
N TRP A 393 -1.06 5.95 8.07
CA TRP A 393 -2.45 6.36 8.28
C TRP A 393 -2.73 6.82 9.71
N ALA A 394 -2.20 6.11 10.71
CA ALA A 394 -2.30 6.53 12.11
C ALA A 394 -1.61 7.88 12.36
N LEU A 395 -0.42 8.07 11.79
CA LEU A 395 0.38 9.28 12.00
C LEU A 395 -0.23 10.51 11.35
N TRP A 396 -0.95 10.31 10.25
CA TRP A 396 -1.70 11.34 9.52
C TRP A 396 -3.18 11.41 9.97
N ASN A 397 -3.53 10.81 11.09
CA ASN A 397 -4.88 10.80 11.68
C ASN A 397 -6.01 10.26 10.77
N ASN A 398 -5.68 9.39 9.83
CA ASN A 398 -6.60 8.67 8.95
C ASN A 398 -6.98 7.30 9.52
N TRP A 399 -7.52 7.29 10.75
CA TRP A 399 -7.89 6.05 11.44
C TRP A 399 -9.00 5.28 10.72
N ASP A 400 -9.91 6.00 10.05
CA ASP A 400 -10.97 5.42 9.22
C ASP A 400 -10.41 4.54 8.09
N LEU A 401 -9.23 4.88 7.54
CA LEU A 401 -8.57 4.10 6.49
C LEU A 401 -7.77 2.95 7.09
N LEU A 402 -6.99 3.20 8.16
CA LEU A 402 -6.20 2.14 8.82
C LEU A 402 -7.09 1.01 9.36
N SER A 403 -8.22 1.36 9.97
CA SER A 403 -9.12 0.39 10.60
C SER A 403 -9.80 -0.55 9.61
N ARG A 404 -9.89 -0.21 8.31
CA ARG A 404 -10.46 -1.11 7.28
C ARG A 404 -9.63 -2.39 7.15
N SER A 405 -8.31 -2.26 7.17
CA SER A 405 -7.37 -3.38 7.05
C SER A 405 -6.96 -3.92 8.43
N ILE A 406 -6.18 -3.13 9.18
CA ILE A 406 -5.53 -3.60 10.40
C ILE A 406 -6.51 -3.77 11.56
N GLY A 407 -7.69 -3.14 11.49
CA GLY A 407 -8.72 -3.27 12.51
C GLY A 407 -9.29 -4.69 12.66
N GLY A 408 -9.10 -5.57 11.67
CA GLY A 408 -9.61 -6.94 11.71
C GLY A 408 -8.66 -8.04 11.19
N VAL A 409 -7.64 -7.71 10.38
CA VAL A 409 -6.83 -8.73 9.68
C VAL A 409 -6.15 -9.72 10.63
N TYR A 410 -5.59 -9.25 11.75
CA TYR A 410 -4.90 -10.13 12.71
C TYR A 410 -5.88 -11.04 13.45
N HIS A 411 -7.09 -10.56 13.77
CA HIS A 411 -8.14 -11.42 14.34
C HIS A 411 -8.59 -12.48 13.34
N HIS A 412 -8.79 -12.09 12.10
CA HIS A 412 -9.18 -13.00 11.02
C HIS A 412 -8.13 -14.08 10.77
N PHE A 413 -6.84 -13.72 10.82
CA PHE A 413 -5.73 -14.66 10.64
C PHE A 413 -5.30 -15.40 11.90
N LEU A 414 -5.90 -15.12 13.05
CA LEU A 414 -5.44 -15.66 14.34
C LEU A 414 -5.46 -17.19 14.34
N ALA A 415 -6.58 -17.79 13.92
CA ALA A 415 -6.73 -19.25 13.91
C ALA A 415 -5.73 -19.95 12.97
N SER A 416 -5.53 -19.42 11.75
CA SER A 416 -4.55 -19.99 10.81
C SER A 416 -3.11 -19.81 11.30
N SER A 417 -2.83 -18.72 12.01
CA SER A 417 -1.51 -18.43 12.57
C SER A 417 -1.17 -19.25 13.80
N ILE A 418 -2.15 -19.55 14.66
CA ILE A 418 -2.04 -20.54 15.73
C ILE A 418 -1.79 -21.93 15.13
N TRP A 419 -2.59 -22.33 14.13
CA TRP A 419 -2.43 -23.63 13.47
C TRP A 419 -1.04 -23.78 12.85
N ARG A 420 -0.54 -22.74 12.15
CA ARG A 420 0.80 -22.71 11.58
C ARG A 420 1.89 -22.89 12.63
N ALA A 421 1.80 -22.18 13.74
CA ALA A 421 2.78 -22.29 14.82
C ALA A 421 2.72 -23.67 15.48
N GLN A 422 1.53 -24.12 15.89
CA GLN A 422 1.40 -25.23 16.82
C GLN A 422 1.22 -26.59 16.13
N VAL A 423 0.54 -26.63 14.99
CA VAL A 423 0.23 -27.88 14.28
C VAL A 423 1.26 -28.16 13.20
N GLN A 424 1.49 -27.21 12.29
CA GLN A 424 2.50 -27.37 11.23
C GLN A 424 3.91 -27.36 11.83
N GLN A 425 4.27 -26.32 12.58
CA GLN A 425 5.65 -26.11 13.04
C GLN A 425 5.97 -26.73 14.41
N GLY A 426 4.95 -27.23 15.12
CA GLY A 426 5.12 -27.90 16.41
C GLY A 426 5.60 -27.01 17.56
N TRP A 427 5.40 -25.69 17.48
CA TRP A 427 5.63 -24.79 18.62
C TRP A 427 4.57 -25.03 19.72
N PRO A 428 4.93 -24.96 21.00
CA PRO A 428 4.01 -25.32 22.07
C PRO A 428 2.90 -24.28 22.34
N ALA A 429 3.03 -23.05 21.83
CA ALA A 429 2.06 -21.98 22.03
C ALA A 429 2.18 -20.87 20.98
N GLY A 430 1.15 -20.02 20.91
CA GLY A 430 1.16 -18.78 20.17
C GLY A 430 0.71 -18.86 18.71
N ALA A 431 0.62 -17.69 18.10
CA ALA A 431 0.33 -17.45 16.70
C ALA A 431 1.58 -16.97 15.95
N ARG A 432 1.92 -17.67 14.86
CA ARG A 432 2.98 -17.23 13.95
C ARG A 432 2.36 -16.59 12.71
N TRP A 433 2.52 -15.29 12.53
CA TRP A 433 1.98 -14.54 11.39
C TRP A 433 2.70 -14.87 10.07
N PRO A 434 2.00 -14.98 8.92
CA PRO A 434 2.63 -15.33 7.65
C PRO A 434 3.51 -14.19 7.13
N LYS A 435 4.44 -14.45 6.19
CA LYS A 435 5.13 -13.39 5.42
C LYS A 435 4.28 -12.97 4.22
N MET A 436 4.23 -13.78 3.17
CA MET A 436 3.39 -13.56 1.99
C MET A 436 2.07 -14.30 2.16
N THR A 437 0.95 -13.61 1.98
CA THR A 437 -0.39 -14.16 2.22
C THR A 437 -1.46 -13.47 1.38
N ASP A 438 -2.70 -13.89 1.56
CA ASP A 438 -3.88 -13.42 0.85
C ASP A 438 -5.06 -13.38 1.86
N PRO A 439 -6.28 -12.97 1.44
CA PRO A 439 -7.40 -12.82 2.36
C PRO A 439 -7.81 -14.10 3.12
N SER A 440 -7.31 -15.28 2.75
CA SER A 440 -7.51 -16.52 3.53
C SER A 440 -6.67 -16.60 4.81
N GLY A 441 -5.57 -15.84 4.90
CA GLY A 441 -4.58 -15.94 5.98
C GLY A 441 -3.66 -17.16 5.88
N HIS A 442 -3.70 -17.88 4.75
CA HIS A 442 -2.77 -18.96 4.43
C HIS A 442 -1.37 -18.40 4.12
N SER A 443 -0.30 -19.06 4.59
CA SER A 443 1.05 -18.62 4.24
C SER A 443 1.42 -19.21 2.90
N ALA A 444 1.86 -18.39 1.96
CA ALA A 444 2.40 -18.92 0.72
C ALA A 444 3.71 -19.69 1.01
N PRO A 445 3.90 -20.89 0.41
CA PRO A 445 5.17 -21.61 0.45
C PRO A 445 6.36 -20.75 0.08
N GLY A 446 7.53 -21.11 0.64
CA GLY A 446 8.81 -20.50 0.26
C GLY A 446 9.75 -20.31 1.44
N GLU A 447 11.05 -20.43 1.17
CA GLU A 447 12.07 -20.42 2.22
C GLU A 447 12.09 -19.09 3.01
N ILE A 448 12.17 -17.96 2.30
CA ILE A 448 12.09 -16.63 2.93
C ILE A 448 10.75 -16.45 3.64
N ASN A 449 9.65 -16.89 3.04
CA ASN A 449 8.31 -16.78 3.65
C ASN A 449 8.22 -17.49 5.00
N ASN A 450 9.01 -18.56 5.18
CA ASN A 450 9.03 -19.42 6.36
C ASN A 450 10.14 -19.12 7.35
N LEU A 451 11.14 -18.32 7.00
CA LEU A 451 12.31 -18.10 7.85
C LEU A 451 12.49 -16.62 8.24
N LEU A 452 11.70 -15.72 7.66
CA LEU A 452 11.59 -14.33 8.10
C LEU A 452 10.67 -14.20 9.34
N ILE A 453 11.07 -13.36 10.30
CA ILE A 453 10.37 -13.24 11.59
C ILE A 453 10.08 -11.80 12.05
N TRP A 454 10.60 -10.75 11.42
CA TRP A 454 10.42 -9.39 11.95
C TRP A 454 8.97 -8.89 11.89
N GLN A 455 8.14 -9.45 11.00
CA GLN A 455 6.71 -9.17 10.92
C GLN A 455 5.90 -9.64 12.13
N GLN A 456 6.48 -10.50 12.98
CA GLN A 456 5.77 -11.02 14.14
C GLN A 456 5.43 -9.91 15.14
N VAL A 457 6.19 -8.81 15.17
CA VAL A 457 6.00 -7.72 16.14
C VAL A 457 5.01 -6.65 15.66
N HIS A 458 4.72 -6.57 14.35
CA HIS A 458 3.78 -5.60 13.77
C HIS A 458 2.43 -5.47 14.51
N PRO A 459 1.70 -6.54 14.83
CA PRO A 459 0.40 -6.41 15.51
C PRO A 459 0.50 -5.71 16.87
N LEU A 460 1.60 -5.90 17.60
CA LEU A 460 1.83 -5.23 18.90
C LEU A 460 2.04 -3.73 18.71
N VAL A 461 2.76 -3.34 17.65
CA VAL A 461 2.98 -1.93 17.30
C VAL A 461 1.67 -1.26 16.85
N PHE A 462 0.91 -1.90 15.98
CA PHE A 462 -0.39 -1.38 15.55
C PHE A 462 -1.37 -1.22 16.72
N ALA A 463 -1.44 -2.21 17.61
CA ALA A 463 -2.24 -2.15 18.82
C ALA A 463 -1.82 -0.95 19.70
N GLU A 464 -0.52 -0.73 19.90
CA GLU A 464 -0.03 0.42 20.67
C GLU A 464 -0.40 1.76 20.07
N TYR A 465 -0.29 1.92 18.75
CA TYR A 465 -0.70 3.17 18.10
C TYR A 465 -2.22 3.41 18.23
N GLU A 466 -3.05 2.37 18.06
CA GLU A 466 -4.50 2.48 18.25
C GLU A 466 -4.83 2.85 19.70
N TYR A 467 -4.18 2.22 20.67
CA TYR A 467 -4.37 2.53 22.09
C TYR A 467 -3.96 3.97 22.42
N ARG A 468 -2.80 4.43 21.94
CA ARG A 468 -2.35 5.81 22.14
C ARG A 468 -3.35 6.81 21.55
N ALA A 469 -3.91 6.52 20.38
CA ALA A 469 -4.91 7.37 19.76
C ALA A 469 -6.26 7.37 20.50
N ALA A 470 -6.70 6.22 21.02
CA ALA A 470 -7.87 6.12 21.87
C ALA A 470 -7.70 6.92 23.18
N VAL A 471 -6.53 6.83 23.82
CA VAL A 471 -6.20 7.62 25.03
C VAL A 471 -6.17 9.12 24.75
N ALA A 472 -5.60 9.51 23.61
CA ALA A 472 -5.53 10.92 23.22
C ALA A 472 -6.88 11.49 22.75
N GLY A 473 -7.87 10.64 22.43
CA GLY A 473 -9.14 11.07 21.83
C GLY A 473 -8.95 11.59 20.40
N ASN A 474 -7.95 11.09 19.66
CA ASN A 474 -7.57 11.61 18.35
C ASN A 474 -8.60 11.32 17.25
N SER A 475 -9.42 10.28 17.44
CA SER A 475 -10.46 9.91 16.48
C SER A 475 -11.71 9.39 17.21
N PRO A 476 -12.91 9.90 16.88
CA PRO A 476 -14.16 9.41 17.43
C PRO A 476 -14.56 8.02 16.90
N LEU A 477 -13.87 7.52 15.86
CA LEU A 477 -14.07 6.18 15.32
C LEU A 477 -13.40 5.10 16.17
N LEU A 478 -12.41 5.48 16.97
CA LEU A 478 -11.78 4.58 17.93
C LEU A 478 -12.67 4.47 19.17
N GLY A 479 -12.76 3.26 19.71
CA GLY A 479 -13.41 3.02 20.99
C GLY A 479 -12.66 3.66 22.16
N THR A 480 -13.14 3.39 23.38
CA THR A 480 -12.40 3.79 24.59
C THR A 480 -11.07 3.02 24.68
N PRO A 481 -10.08 3.51 25.45
CA PRO A 481 -8.85 2.76 25.70
C PRO A 481 -9.11 1.32 26.18
N GLU A 482 -10.12 1.10 27.01
CA GLU A 482 -10.52 -0.22 27.49
C GLU A 482 -11.10 -1.12 26.39
N GLU A 483 -11.89 -0.55 25.48
CA GLU A 483 -12.39 -1.26 24.30
C GLU A 483 -11.24 -1.65 23.37
N THR A 484 -10.24 -0.77 23.17
CA THR A 484 -9.03 -1.09 22.40
C THR A 484 -8.20 -2.19 23.06
N LEU A 485 -8.00 -2.15 24.38
CA LEU A 485 -7.30 -3.21 25.10
C LEU A 485 -7.99 -4.57 24.91
N THR A 486 -9.31 -4.59 25.04
CA THR A 486 -10.15 -5.79 24.88
C THR A 486 -10.11 -6.30 23.44
N LYS A 487 -10.17 -5.40 22.46
CA LYS A 487 -10.08 -5.74 21.04
C LYS A 487 -8.82 -6.54 20.77
N TRP A 488 -7.65 -6.04 21.15
CA TRP A 488 -6.37 -6.63 20.74
C TRP A 488 -5.83 -7.76 21.64
N VAL A 489 -6.42 -8.02 22.81
CA VAL A 489 -5.80 -8.89 23.84
C VAL A 489 -5.42 -10.28 23.34
N ASP A 490 -6.27 -10.94 22.54
CA ASP A 490 -6.00 -12.29 22.04
C ASP A 490 -4.84 -12.28 21.02
N VAL A 491 -4.81 -11.27 20.15
CA VAL A 491 -3.71 -11.07 19.19
C VAL A 491 -2.40 -10.79 19.92
N VAL A 492 -2.44 -9.94 20.95
CA VAL A 492 -1.25 -9.60 21.77
C VAL A 492 -0.69 -10.85 22.47
N ARG A 493 -1.57 -11.60 23.15
CA ARG A 493 -1.18 -12.82 23.87
C ARG A 493 -0.58 -13.86 22.95
N GLU A 494 -1.30 -14.23 21.89
CA GLU A 494 -0.84 -15.30 20.99
C GLU A 494 0.43 -14.89 20.24
N THR A 495 0.59 -13.60 19.91
CA THR A 495 1.86 -13.10 19.33
C THR A 495 3.02 -13.26 20.31
N ALA A 496 2.88 -12.76 21.53
CA ALA A 496 3.95 -12.80 22.53
C ALA A 496 4.25 -14.24 22.99
N ASP A 497 3.25 -15.10 23.06
CA ASP A 497 3.42 -16.52 23.34
C ASP A 497 4.28 -17.20 22.28
N PHE A 498 4.00 -16.97 20.99
CA PHE A 498 4.82 -17.52 19.90
C PHE A 498 6.26 -17.00 19.98
N MET A 499 6.41 -15.67 20.12
CA MET A 499 7.72 -15.03 20.26
C MET A 499 8.55 -15.63 21.41
N SER A 500 7.89 -15.98 22.53
CA SER A 500 8.54 -16.52 23.72
C SER A 500 8.99 -17.98 23.56
N VAL A 501 8.22 -18.79 22.83
CA VAL A 501 8.56 -20.21 22.61
C VAL A 501 9.45 -20.40 21.39
N PHE A 502 9.51 -19.42 20.48
CA PHE A 502 10.46 -19.37 19.36
C PHE A 502 11.89 -19.09 19.84
N ALA A 503 12.06 -18.19 20.81
CA ALA A 503 13.36 -17.88 21.40
C ALA A 503 13.92 -19.08 22.16
N TRP A 504 15.20 -19.40 21.94
CA TRP A 504 15.80 -20.63 22.46
C TRP A 504 16.78 -20.38 23.60
N TRP A 505 16.55 -20.98 24.76
CA TRP A 505 17.49 -20.88 25.88
C TRP A 505 18.79 -21.63 25.59
N ASN A 506 19.87 -20.89 25.36
CA ASN A 506 21.20 -21.43 25.19
C ASN A 506 21.89 -21.59 26.54
N THR A 507 21.96 -22.84 27.02
CA THR A 507 22.55 -23.18 28.33
C THR A 507 24.05 -22.90 28.42
N SER A 508 24.75 -22.75 27.29
CA SER A 508 26.19 -22.48 27.26
C SER A 508 26.50 -20.99 27.40
N THR A 509 25.70 -20.13 26.77
CA THR A 509 25.87 -18.67 26.82
C THR A 509 25.00 -18.02 27.91
N GLY A 510 23.97 -18.70 28.40
CA GLY A 510 23.07 -18.21 29.44
C GLY A 510 22.12 -17.12 28.94
N VAL A 511 21.75 -17.16 27.66
CA VAL A 511 20.82 -16.21 27.02
C VAL A 511 19.84 -16.94 26.10
N TYR A 512 18.75 -16.27 25.75
CA TYR A 512 17.85 -16.71 24.68
C TYR A 512 18.38 -16.26 23.32
N ASP A 513 18.58 -17.21 22.41
CA ASP A 513 18.99 -16.99 21.03
C ASP A 513 17.78 -16.92 20.09
N LEU A 514 17.90 -16.12 19.02
CA LEU A 514 17.04 -16.17 17.85
C LEU A 514 17.81 -16.81 16.69
N GLY A 515 17.26 -17.90 16.14
CA GLY A 515 17.87 -18.64 15.04
C GLY A 515 19.20 -19.32 15.42
N PRO A 516 19.77 -20.12 14.50
CA PRO A 516 19.25 -20.48 13.18
C PRO A 516 18.18 -21.61 13.25
N PRO A 517 17.37 -21.78 12.18
CA PRO A 517 17.42 -21.07 10.92
C PRO A 517 16.56 -19.81 10.91
N MET A 518 17.05 -18.73 10.31
CA MET A 518 16.27 -17.51 10.05
C MET A 518 16.93 -16.62 9.01
N TYR A 519 16.15 -15.80 8.30
CA TYR A 519 16.69 -14.67 7.53
C TYR A 519 16.67 -13.39 8.38
N VAL A 520 17.61 -12.50 8.11
CA VAL A 520 17.51 -11.09 8.55
C VAL A 520 16.52 -10.33 7.65
N VAL A 521 16.09 -9.14 8.08
CA VAL A 521 15.21 -8.24 7.31
C VAL A 521 15.69 -8.00 5.88
N SER A 522 17.01 -7.98 5.65
CA SER A 522 17.66 -7.80 4.34
C SER A 522 17.54 -9.01 3.39
N GLU A 523 17.07 -10.16 3.89
CA GLU A 523 16.87 -11.40 3.12
C GLU A 523 18.13 -11.97 2.43
N ASP A 524 19.32 -11.45 2.75
CA ASP A 524 20.58 -11.69 2.02
C ASP A 524 21.58 -12.58 2.77
N THR A 525 21.25 -13.02 3.99
CA THR A 525 22.12 -13.89 4.80
C THR A 525 21.81 -15.37 4.61
N SER A 526 22.80 -16.24 4.83
CA SER A 526 22.53 -17.69 4.83
C SER A 526 21.71 -18.08 6.07
N PRO A 527 20.50 -18.64 5.92
CA PRO A 527 19.59 -18.77 7.05
C PRO A 527 20.06 -19.82 8.07
N ASN A 528 20.85 -20.80 7.64
CA ASN A 528 21.37 -21.89 8.48
C ASN A 528 22.45 -21.47 9.51
N VAL A 529 23.04 -20.28 9.36
CA VAL A 529 24.08 -19.75 10.26
C VAL A 529 23.68 -18.43 10.90
N THR A 530 22.66 -17.76 10.37
CA THR A 530 22.16 -16.50 10.89
C THR A 530 21.57 -16.71 12.28
N ARG A 531 22.13 -16.01 13.26
CA ARG A 531 21.71 -16.05 14.66
C ARG A 531 21.82 -14.68 15.29
N ASN A 532 20.93 -14.39 16.23
CA ASN A 532 20.92 -13.15 16.99
C ASN A 532 21.11 -11.89 16.11
N PRO A 533 20.32 -11.69 15.03
CA PRO A 533 20.41 -10.48 14.23
C PRO A 533 20.10 -9.21 15.04
N SER A 534 20.84 -8.12 14.80
CA SER A 534 20.71 -6.91 15.62
C SER A 534 19.29 -6.33 15.59
N PHE A 535 18.71 -6.17 14.40
CA PHE A 535 17.40 -5.53 14.25
C PHE A 535 16.30 -6.38 14.89
N GLU A 536 16.27 -7.68 14.61
CA GLU A 536 15.29 -8.64 15.12
C GLU A 536 15.36 -8.74 16.64
N LEU A 537 16.56 -8.77 17.22
CA LEU A 537 16.74 -8.73 18.68
C LEU A 537 16.18 -7.45 19.31
N ALA A 538 16.40 -6.29 18.69
CA ALA A 538 15.83 -5.03 19.18
C ALA A 538 14.31 -5.05 19.05
N TYR A 539 13.78 -5.52 17.92
CA TYR A 539 12.35 -5.54 17.68
C TYR A 539 11.62 -6.53 18.59
N TRP A 540 12.22 -7.70 18.87
CA TRP A 540 11.71 -8.67 19.85
C TRP A 540 11.57 -8.05 21.25
N ARG A 541 12.58 -7.28 21.70
CA ARG A 541 12.53 -6.59 22.99
C ARG A 541 11.39 -5.58 23.05
N LEU A 542 11.24 -4.77 22.00
CA LEU A 542 10.13 -3.81 21.89
C LEU A 542 8.78 -4.55 21.92
N GLY A 543 8.65 -5.66 21.18
CA GLY A 543 7.43 -6.45 21.18
C GLY A 543 7.04 -6.95 22.57
N PHE A 544 7.98 -7.54 23.31
CA PHE A 544 7.69 -7.94 24.69
C PHE A 544 7.36 -6.75 25.59
N GLU A 545 8.07 -5.63 25.49
CA GLU A 545 7.73 -4.44 26.26
C GLU A 545 6.27 -3.98 26.00
N LEU A 546 5.85 -3.94 24.74
CA LEU A 546 4.47 -3.59 24.37
C LEU A 546 3.46 -4.61 24.91
N ALA A 547 3.73 -5.92 24.77
CA ALA A 547 2.85 -6.98 25.25
C ALA A 547 2.70 -6.99 26.78
N GLU A 548 3.79 -6.79 27.51
CA GLU A 548 3.78 -6.68 28.97
C GLU A 548 2.96 -5.47 29.44
N GLN A 549 3.19 -4.30 28.82
CA GLN A 549 2.40 -3.10 29.13
C GLN A 549 0.92 -3.31 28.84
N TRP A 550 0.58 -4.08 27.81
CA TRP A 550 -0.80 -4.41 27.48
C TRP A 550 -1.50 -5.16 28.62
N LEU A 551 -0.89 -6.22 29.14
CA LEU A 551 -1.45 -6.99 30.25
C LEU A 551 -1.48 -6.19 31.56
N ILE A 552 -0.46 -5.37 31.82
CA ILE A 552 -0.45 -4.46 32.97
C ILE A 552 -1.62 -3.48 32.91
N ARG A 553 -1.91 -2.90 31.74
CA ARG A 553 -3.05 -1.99 31.53
C ARG A 553 -4.40 -2.70 31.72
N LEU A 554 -4.48 -4.00 31.41
CA LEU A 554 -5.63 -4.85 31.70
C LEU A 554 -5.75 -5.26 33.19
N GLY A 555 -4.72 -4.99 34.00
CA GLY A 555 -4.66 -5.41 35.40
C GLY A 555 -4.38 -6.91 35.57
N GLU A 556 -3.73 -7.52 34.58
CA GLU A 556 -3.41 -8.95 34.55
C GLU A 556 -1.92 -9.22 34.84
N ASP A 557 -1.62 -10.43 35.28
CA ASP A 557 -0.25 -10.89 35.48
C ASP A 557 0.42 -11.18 34.13
N VAL A 558 1.64 -10.67 33.98
CA VAL A 558 2.49 -10.95 32.81
C VAL A 558 3.04 -12.38 32.89
N PRO A 559 2.91 -13.21 31.83
CA PRO A 559 3.53 -14.54 31.79
C PRO A 559 5.03 -14.49 32.05
N ARG A 560 5.48 -15.32 32.99
CA ARG A 560 6.87 -15.31 33.45
C ARG A 560 7.89 -15.52 32.32
N LEU A 561 7.56 -16.38 31.36
CA LEU A 561 8.43 -16.67 30.22
C LEU A 561 8.65 -15.43 29.33
N TRP A 562 7.66 -14.55 29.17
CA TRP A 562 7.84 -13.32 28.40
C TRP A 562 8.89 -12.41 29.03
N ILE A 563 8.80 -12.24 30.36
CA ILE A 563 9.77 -11.47 31.15
C ILE A 563 11.16 -12.09 31.04
N ASP A 564 11.27 -13.40 31.29
CA ASP A 564 12.55 -14.11 31.28
C ASP A 564 13.22 -14.02 29.89
N VAL A 565 12.46 -14.20 28.80
CA VAL A 565 12.97 -14.05 27.43
C VAL A 565 13.40 -12.62 27.14
N LYS A 566 12.57 -11.61 27.44
CA LYS A 566 12.91 -10.20 27.19
C LYS A 566 14.18 -9.78 27.93
N GLU A 567 14.29 -10.13 29.22
CA GLU A 567 15.42 -9.74 30.07
C GLU A 567 16.71 -10.49 29.73
N GLN A 568 16.61 -11.72 29.20
CA GLN A 568 17.75 -12.59 28.96
C GLN A 568 17.96 -12.90 27.46
N LEU A 569 17.35 -12.12 26.56
CA LEU A 569 17.62 -12.20 25.13
C LEU A 569 19.08 -11.83 24.83
N ALA A 570 19.70 -12.53 23.88
CA ALA A 570 21.08 -12.31 23.48
C ALA A 570 21.38 -10.82 23.23
N PRO A 571 22.52 -10.29 23.70
CA PRO A 571 22.85 -8.88 23.55
C PRO A 571 22.96 -8.50 22.08
N LEU A 572 22.71 -7.23 21.74
CA LEU A 572 22.93 -6.73 20.39
C LEU A 572 24.41 -6.93 20.01
N PRO A 573 24.72 -7.61 18.89
CA PRO A 573 26.10 -7.91 18.54
C PRO A 573 26.84 -6.65 18.12
N VAL A 574 27.97 -6.39 18.78
CA VAL A 574 28.85 -5.24 18.52
C VAL A 574 30.22 -5.75 18.08
N TYR A 575 30.74 -5.16 17.02
CA TYR A 575 32.11 -5.39 16.56
C TYR A 575 32.78 -4.06 16.21
N ASN A 576 33.96 -3.84 16.79
CA ASN A 576 34.80 -2.67 16.53
C ASN A 576 34.04 -1.32 16.65
N GLY A 577 33.19 -1.20 17.68
CA GLY A 577 32.44 0.03 17.97
C GLY A 577 31.21 0.29 17.08
N THR A 578 30.77 -0.70 16.29
CA THR A 578 29.53 -0.65 15.50
C THR A 578 28.66 -1.87 15.74
N TYR A 579 27.34 -1.72 15.63
CA TYR A 579 26.45 -2.88 15.51
C TYR A 579 26.71 -3.61 14.19
N VAL A 580 26.47 -4.93 14.19
CA VAL A 580 26.66 -5.79 13.02
C VAL A 580 25.37 -6.49 12.64
N VAL A 581 25.26 -6.98 11.41
CA VAL A 581 24.01 -7.58 10.89
C VAL A 581 23.51 -8.71 11.79
N TYR A 582 24.38 -9.67 12.13
CA TYR A 582 24.07 -10.77 13.04
C TYR A 582 25.27 -11.25 13.84
N GLU A 583 25.04 -12.02 14.90
CA GLU A 583 26.10 -12.51 15.79
C GLU A 583 27.00 -13.55 15.10
N GLY A 584 28.30 -13.26 15.05
CA GLY A 584 29.29 -14.14 14.45
C GLY A 584 29.44 -13.97 12.93
N ILE A 585 28.87 -12.89 12.37
CA ILE A 585 29.18 -12.46 11.00
C ILE A 585 30.69 -12.17 10.85
N GLU A 586 31.22 -12.36 9.64
CA GLU A 586 32.63 -12.16 9.34
C GLU A 586 33.06 -10.71 9.63
N SER A 587 34.27 -10.53 10.18
CA SER A 587 34.77 -9.21 10.61
C SER A 587 34.88 -8.17 9.49
N ASN A 588 34.94 -8.61 8.23
CA ASN A 588 35.07 -7.77 7.04
C ASN A 588 33.75 -7.55 6.28
N PHE A 589 32.59 -7.91 6.85
CA PHE A 589 31.29 -7.80 6.16
C PHE A 589 30.98 -6.39 5.64
N TRP A 590 31.50 -5.34 6.28
CA TRP A 590 31.33 -3.94 5.85
C TRP A 590 31.89 -3.64 4.45
N ASP A 591 32.79 -4.49 3.94
CA ASP A 591 33.39 -4.36 2.60
C ASP A 591 32.93 -5.50 1.68
N ASP A 592 31.95 -6.31 2.11
CA ASP A 592 31.40 -7.41 1.34
C ASP A 592 29.98 -7.05 0.86
N PRO A 593 29.77 -6.87 -0.46
CA PRO A 593 28.46 -6.58 -1.02
C PRO A 593 27.43 -7.67 -0.72
N ALA A 594 27.80 -8.88 -0.30
CA ALA A 594 26.84 -9.89 0.14
C ALA A 594 26.00 -9.43 1.35
N TYR A 595 26.49 -8.48 2.14
CA TYR A 595 25.84 -8.01 3.38
C TYR A 595 25.55 -6.51 3.41
N THR A 596 25.96 -5.76 2.38
CA THR A 596 25.82 -4.29 2.32
C THR A 596 25.13 -3.83 1.03
N ASN A 597 24.26 -4.65 0.46
CA ASN A 597 23.67 -4.44 -0.86
C ASN A 597 22.13 -4.42 -0.88
N ASP A 598 21.47 -4.70 0.24
CA ASP A 598 20.01 -4.74 0.38
C ASP A 598 19.50 -3.74 1.43
N HIS A 599 18.47 -4.07 2.21
CA HIS A 599 17.93 -3.20 3.25
C HIS A 599 19.00 -2.79 4.29
N PRO A 600 19.24 -1.50 4.56
CA PRO A 600 20.20 -1.02 5.56
C PRO A 600 19.68 -1.12 7.00
N ALA A 601 19.29 -2.33 7.41
CA ALA A 601 18.60 -2.66 8.67
C ALA A 601 19.17 -2.03 9.94
N LEU A 602 20.49 -1.88 10.00
CA LEU A 602 21.20 -1.36 11.17
C LEU A 602 20.81 0.08 11.53
N VAL A 603 20.38 0.89 10.55
CA VAL A 603 19.87 2.26 10.83
C VAL A 603 18.50 2.22 11.50
N GLY A 604 17.75 1.12 11.33
CA GLY A 604 16.46 0.87 11.95
C GLY A 604 16.52 0.72 13.46
N LEU A 605 17.68 0.35 14.02
CA LEU A 605 17.90 0.23 15.48
C LEU A 605 17.64 1.55 16.24
N TYR A 606 17.88 2.69 15.58
CA TYR A 606 17.60 4.01 16.12
C TYR A 606 17.14 4.93 14.99
N GLY A 607 15.85 4.84 14.69
CA GLY A 607 15.22 5.57 13.60
C GLY A 607 13.80 5.07 13.41
N TRP A 608 13.69 3.87 12.83
CA TRP A 608 12.43 3.13 12.82
C TRP A 608 12.02 2.72 14.23
N LEU A 609 12.89 1.99 14.95
CA LEU A 609 12.63 1.60 16.33
C LEU A 609 13.02 2.72 17.29
N PRO A 610 12.23 2.95 18.37
CA PRO A 610 12.67 3.76 19.51
C PRO A 610 13.88 3.09 20.20
N PRO A 611 14.62 3.80 21.07
CA PRO A 611 15.63 3.18 21.92
C PRO A 611 15.08 1.96 22.65
N THR A 612 15.66 0.79 22.39
CA THR A 612 15.33 -0.46 23.08
C THR A 612 16.35 -0.76 24.19
N PRO A 613 16.00 -1.55 25.21
CA PRO A 613 16.96 -2.00 26.22
C PRO A 613 18.20 -2.65 25.58
N GLY A 614 19.39 -2.24 26.03
CA GLY A 614 20.68 -2.73 25.50
C GLY A 614 21.21 -1.96 24.27
N LEU A 615 20.47 -1.00 23.74
CA LEU A 615 20.94 -0.10 22.68
C LEU A 615 21.80 1.04 23.27
N ASP A 616 23.01 1.22 22.75
CA ASP A 616 23.86 2.38 22.98
C ASP A 616 23.68 3.34 21.80
N ILE A 617 23.11 4.52 22.10
CA ILE A 617 22.80 5.54 21.09
C ILE A 617 24.07 6.06 20.38
N SER A 618 25.21 6.10 21.08
CA SER A 618 26.47 6.55 20.48
C SER A 618 26.97 5.53 19.45
N ILE A 619 26.86 4.23 19.76
CA ILE A 619 27.18 3.15 18.81
C ILE A 619 26.19 3.15 17.64
N ALA A 620 24.90 3.35 17.91
CA ALA A 620 23.87 3.43 16.87
C ALA A 620 24.15 4.57 15.88
N LYS A 621 24.52 5.76 16.38
CA LYS A 621 24.91 6.90 15.54
C LYS A 621 26.11 6.58 14.66
N VAL A 622 27.21 6.05 15.23
CA VAL A 622 28.40 5.66 14.46
C VAL A 622 28.08 4.55 13.45
N THR A 623 27.18 3.64 13.79
CA THR A 623 26.72 2.59 12.88
C THR A 623 25.96 3.18 11.70
N ALA A 624 25.03 4.12 11.95
CA ALA A 624 24.28 4.80 10.89
C ALA A 624 25.20 5.58 9.94
N GLU A 625 26.16 6.34 10.48
CA GLU A 625 27.16 7.05 9.67
C GLU A 625 28.01 6.09 8.81
N LYS A 626 28.33 4.91 9.35
CA LYS A 626 29.06 3.88 8.60
C LYS A 626 28.23 3.26 7.49
N VAL A 627 26.92 3.02 7.72
CA VAL A 627 25.98 2.60 6.68
C VAL A 627 25.97 3.63 5.55
N TRP A 628 25.83 4.92 5.85
CA TRP A 628 25.82 5.98 4.82
C TRP A 628 27.07 5.98 3.94
N ALA A 629 28.21 5.58 4.48
CA ALA A 629 29.49 5.56 3.77
C ALA A 629 29.77 4.26 3.00
N LYS A 630 29.17 3.13 3.39
CA LYS A 630 29.56 1.79 2.92
C LYS A 630 28.46 1.03 2.21
N TRP A 631 27.20 1.33 2.52
CA TRP A 631 26.07 0.60 1.95
C TRP A 631 25.88 0.95 0.47
N ASN A 632 25.51 -0.03 -0.34
CA ASN A 632 25.23 0.19 -1.74
C ASN A 632 23.83 0.79 -1.92
N ILE A 633 23.74 2.12 -1.81
CA ILE A 633 22.47 2.87 -1.90
C ILE A 633 21.75 2.67 -3.24
N SER A 634 22.46 2.39 -4.34
CA SER A 634 21.81 2.19 -5.64
C SER A 634 20.94 0.92 -5.71
N ASN A 635 21.09 0.02 -4.73
CA ASN A 635 20.31 -1.21 -4.61
C ASN A 635 19.34 -1.17 -3.41
N CYS A 636 19.14 -0.01 -2.78
CA CYS A 636 18.08 0.16 -1.79
C CYS A 636 16.69 0.08 -2.44
N TRP A 637 15.73 -0.38 -1.65
CA TRP A 637 14.30 -0.37 -1.97
C TRP A 637 13.68 0.96 -1.55
N GLY A 638 12.52 1.32 -2.10
CA GLY A 638 11.90 2.63 -1.87
C GLY A 638 11.69 2.96 -0.38
N TRP A 639 11.29 1.99 0.45
CA TRP A 639 11.04 2.21 1.88
C TRP A 639 12.33 2.43 2.71
N ASP A 640 13.48 1.96 2.21
CA ASP A 640 14.78 2.12 2.88
C ASP A 640 15.12 3.61 3.06
N PHE A 641 14.76 4.46 2.11
CA PHE A 641 15.00 5.90 2.18
C PHE A 641 14.21 6.57 3.30
N GLY A 642 12.97 6.12 3.54
CA GLY A 642 12.19 6.52 4.71
C GLY A 642 12.88 6.09 6.01
N MET A 643 13.39 4.85 6.07
CA MET A 643 14.14 4.34 7.23
C MET A 643 15.42 5.15 7.51
N LEU A 644 16.20 5.43 6.46
CA LEU A 644 17.40 6.25 6.51
C LEU A 644 17.11 7.68 6.98
N ALA A 645 16.03 8.30 6.47
CA ALA A 645 15.60 9.62 6.86
C ALA A 645 15.17 9.67 8.34
N MET A 646 14.37 8.71 8.79
CA MET A 646 13.96 8.60 10.20
C MET A 646 15.16 8.45 11.14
N SER A 647 16.15 7.62 10.76
CA SER A 647 17.39 7.47 11.53
C SER A 647 18.23 8.75 11.56
N ALA A 648 18.41 9.43 10.42
CA ALA A 648 19.13 10.69 10.36
C ALA A 648 18.47 11.78 11.23
N ALA A 649 17.14 11.93 11.13
CA ALA A 649 16.37 12.89 11.91
C ALA A 649 16.51 12.63 13.42
N ARG A 650 16.40 11.36 13.85
CA ARG A 650 16.51 10.97 15.26
C ARG A 650 17.93 11.17 15.82
N ASN A 651 18.95 11.04 14.98
CA ASN A 651 20.35 11.34 15.31
C ASN A 651 20.72 12.84 15.28
N GLY A 652 19.74 13.71 14.97
CA GLY A 652 19.93 15.16 14.88
C GLY A 652 20.52 15.64 13.55
N GLU A 653 20.68 14.75 12.57
CA GLU A 653 21.21 15.06 11.23
C GLU A 653 20.06 15.45 10.29
N THR A 654 19.36 16.54 10.62
CA THR A 654 18.11 16.95 9.94
C THR A 654 18.31 17.24 8.44
N GLU A 655 19.48 17.73 8.03
CA GLU A 655 19.74 17.93 6.60
C GLU A 655 19.88 16.60 5.85
N ARG A 656 20.61 15.65 6.45
CA ARG A 656 20.76 14.31 5.89
C ARG A 656 19.41 13.61 5.76
N ALA A 657 18.47 13.86 6.69
CA ALA A 657 17.12 13.32 6.60
C ALA A 657 16.38 13.81 5.35
N VAL A 658 16.43 15.11 5.04
CA VAL A 658 15.84 15.67 3.82
C VAL A 658 16.57 15.15 2.57
N GLU A 659 17.90 15.03 2.61
CA GLU A 659 18.68 14.47 1.50
C GLU A 659 18.25 13.05 1.15
N TRP A 660 17.96 12.19 2.15
CA TRP A 660 17.48 10.83 1.88
C TRP A 660 16.10 10.80 1.22
N LEU A 661 15.18 11.70 1.62
CA LEU A 661 13.85 11.78 1.03
C LEU A 661 13.85 12.34 -0.40
N LEU A 662 14.96 12.92 -0.84
CA LEU A 662 15.18 13.51 -2.15
C LEU A 662 16.37 12.88 -2.87
N ASP A 663 16.81 11.70 -2.42
CA ASP A 663 17.96 11.02 -2.99
C ASP A 663 17.68 10.67 -4.47
N PRO A 664 18.68 10.78 -5.37
CA PRO A 664 18.51 10.43 -6.79
C PRO A 664 18.11 8.97 -7.06
N TRP A 665 18.25 8.07 -6.09
CA TRP A 665 17.79 6.69 -6.18
C TRP A 665 16.38 6.49 -5.61
N PHE A 666 15.84 7.48 -4.91
CA PHE A 666 14.48 7.47 -4.41
C PHE A 666 13.56 8.28 -5.34
N ASN A 667 13.22 7.69 -6.48
CA ASN A 667 12.50 8.39 -7.55
C ASN A 667 10.98 8.22 -7.47
N PHE A 668 10.30 9.28 -7.88
CA PHE A 668 8.87 9.33 -8.09
C PHE A 668 8.65 9.89 -9.49
N ASP A 669 7.80 9.24 -10.27
CA ASP A 669 7.58 9.63 -11.66
C ASP A 669 6.86 10.99 -11.79
N ASP A 670 6.55 11.37 -13.03
CA ASP A 670 5.89 12.64 -13.37
C ASP A 670 4.55 12.83 -12.65
N VAL A 671 3.83 11.75 -12.35
CA VAL A 671 2.54 11.75 -11.65
C VAL A 671 2.66 11.36 -10.17
N GLY A 672 3.88 11.17 -9.67
CA GLY A 672 4.18 10.91 -8.27
C GLY A 672 4.04 9.44 -7.85
N MET A 673 4.05 8.50 -8.79
CA MET A 673 4.15 7.07 -8.46
C MET A 673 5.57 6.74 -8.02
N PRO A 674 5.77 6.01 -6.91
CA PRO A 674 7.10 5.60 -6.46
C PRO A 674 7.68 4.55 -7.41
N GLU A 675 8.87 4.80 -7.95
CA GLU A 675 9.54 3.88 -8.85
C GLU A 675 10.08 2.65 -8.12
N GLY A 676 10.00 1.48 -8.75
CA GLY A 676 10.55 0.23 -8.19
C GLY A 676 12.07 0.08 -8.32
N GLY A 677 12.73 1.05 -8.94
CA GLY A 677 14.18 1.09 -9.15
C GLY A 677 14.69 -0.15 -9.90
N VAL A 678 15.80 -0.71 -9.41
CA VAL A 678 16.41 -1.94 -9.97
C VAL A 678 15.85 -3.23 -9.36
N ARG A 679 14.94 -3.12 -8.39
CA ARG A 679 14.50 -4.24 -7.55
C ARG A 679 13.23 -4.88 -8.05
N VAL A 680 12.23 -4.05 -8.34
CA VAL A 680 10.89 -4.49 -8.70
C VAL A 680 10.29 -3.61 -9.79
N PRO A 681 9.27 -4.08 -10.51
CA PRO A 681 8.53 -3.23 -11.43
C PRO A 681 7.92 -2.01 -10.74
N THR A 682 7.73 -0.94 -11.51
CA THR A 682 7.03 0.27 -11.05
C THR A 682 5.51 0.07 -11.14
N PRO A 683 4.72 0.55 -10.17
CA PRO A 683 5.14 1.26 -8.96
C PRO A 683 5.45 0.35 -7.76
N TYR A 684 6.16 0.90 -6.77
CA TYR A 684 6.47 0.24 -5.51
C TYR A 684 6.06 1.10 -4.31
N PHE A 685 4.83 0.91 -3.84
CA PHE A 685 4.19 1.78 -2.85
C PHE A 685 4.79 1.81 -1.44
N PRO A 686 5.55 0.80 -0.97
CA PRO A 686 6.32 0.98 0.26
C PRO A 686 7.24 2.21 0.24
N GLY A 687 7.66 2.67 -0.95
CA GLY A 687 8.34 3.97 -1.09
C GLY A 687 7.48 5.16 -0.63
N SER A 688 6.24 5.26 -1.12
CA SER A 688 5.29 6.29 -0.68
C SER A 688 4.96 6.17 0.81
N GLY A 689 4.71 4.96 1.31
CA GLY A 689 4.45 4.73 2.72
C GLY A 689 5.63 5.12 3.62
N GLY A 690 6.85 4.71 3.24
CA GLY A 690 8.09 5.09 3.92
C GLY A 690 8.35 6.60 3.94
N LEU A 691 8.09 7.30 2.82
CA LEU A 691 8.12 8.77 2.76
C LEU A 691 7.15 9.39 3.76
N LEU A 692 5.88 8.96 3.75
CA LEU A 692 4.84 9.54 4.60
C LEU A 692 5.08 9.26 6.10
N LEU A 693 5.65 8.10 6.42
CA LEU A 693 6.13 7.78 7.78
C LEU A 693 7.23 8.74 8.22
N ALA A 694 8.27 8.91 7.39
CA ALA A 694 9.39 9.80 7.70
C ALA A 694 8.95 11.25 7.84
N ILE A 695 8.09 11.75 6.94
CA ILE A 695 7.56 13.12 7.01
C ILE A 695 6.74 13.33 8.28
N ALA A 696 5.87 12.39 8.64
CA ALA A 696 5.10 12.50 9.87
C ALA A 696 6.00 12.48 11.11
N MET A 697 7.01 11.61 11.15
CA MET A 697 8.00 11.60 12.24
C MET A 697 8.81 12.90 12.31
N MET A 698 9.26 13.42 11.17
CA MET A 698 10.06 14.64 11.13
C MET A 698 9.24 15.88 11.52
N ALA A 699 7.96 15.93 11.16
CA ALA A 699 7.04 17.04 11.45
C ALA A 699 6.45 16.96 12.88
N GLY A 700 5.97 15.78 13.29
CA GLY A 700 5.29 15.53 14.56
C GLY A 700 6.19 15.06 15.70
N GLY A 701 7.42 14.63 15.40
CA GLY A 701 8.38 14.15 16.38
C GLY A 701 8.20 12.69 16.78
N TRP A 702 8.80 12.34 17.91
CA TRP A 702 8.79 11.00 18.51
C TRP A 702 8.72 11.08 20.04
N THR A 703 8.48 9.97 20.74
CA THR A 703 8.43 9.96 22.21
C THR A 703 9.73 10.50 22.80
N GLY A 704 9.61 11.49 23.70
CA GLY A 704 10.77 12.13 24.32
C GLY A 704 11.51 13.15 23.45
N SER A 705 11.05 13.42 22.22
CA SER A 705 11.58 14.53 21.41
C SER A 705 11.31 15.88 22.08
N ALA A 706 12.16 16.88 21.77
CA ALA A 706 11.98 18.23 22.29
C ALA A 706 10.62 18.80 21.84
N ASN A 707 9.96 19.59 22.69
CA ASN A 707 8.71 20.27 22.35
C ASN A 707 8.96 21.45 21.39
N THR A 708 9.50 21.15 20.22
CA THR A 708 9.78 22.06 19.12
C THR A 708 8.97 21.60 17.91
N SER A 709 8.40 22.54 17.16
CA SER A 709 7.72 22.23 15.89
C SER A 709 8.72 21.61 14.91
N ALA A 710 8.30 20.55 14.21
CA ALA A 710 9.05 19.88 13.16
C ALA A 710 10.51 19.52 13.53
N PRO A 711 10.73 18.73 14.60
CA PRO A 711 12.08 18.49 15.16
C PRO A 711 13.02 17.75 14.20
N GLY A 712 12.50 17.05 13.19
CA GLY A 712 13.30 16.34 12.19
C GLY A 712 13.72 17.19 10.98
N PHE A 713 13.26 18.44 10.86
CA PHE A 713 13.58 19.31 9.74
C PHE A 713 14.71 20.32 10.06
N PRO A 714 15.52 20.73 9.07
CA PRO A 714 16.50 21.78 9.25
C PRO A 714 15.85 23.10 9.66
N ARG A 715 16.46 23.83 10.60
CA ARG A 715 15.93 25.13 11.06
C ARG A 715 16.14 26.30 10.10
N THR A 716 17.04 26.12 9.13
CA THR A 716 17.40 27.17 8.16
C THR A 716 16.90 26.73 6.80
N GLY A 717 16.22 27.62 6.07
CA GLY A 717 15.71 27.34 4.73
C GLY A 717 14.32 26.69 4.68
N TRP A 718 13.89 26.04 5.76
CA TRP A 718 12.60 25.35 5.84
C TRP A 718 11.63 26.03 6.81
N ASN A 719 10.42 26.28 6.33
CA ASN A 719 9.29 26.75 7.13
C ASN A 719 8.21 25.67 7.13
N VAL A 720 8.26 24.77 8.12
CA VAL A 720 7.37 23.62 8.19
C VAL A 720 6.18 23.91 9.09
N THR A 721 4.98 23.77 8.53
CA THR A 721 3.72 23.81 9.30
C THR A 721 3.07 22.43 9.23
N ALA A 722 2.61 21.93 10.38
CA ALA A 722 1.92 20.65 10.47
C ALA A 722 0.65 20.79 11.30
N GLU A 723 -0.44 20.20 10.82
CA GLU A 723 -1.74 20.14 11.48
C GLU A 723 -2.15 18.66 11.60
N GLY A 724 -2.66 18.23 12.75
CA GLY A 724 -3.21 16.86 12.91
C GLY A 724 -2.21 15.72 12.70
N ILE A 725 -0.90 15.96 12.80
CA ILE A 725 0.14 14.93 12.74
C ILE A 725 0.45 14.41 14.14
N THR A 726 0.57 13.09 14.28
CA THR A 726 1.01 12.45 15.53
C THR A 726 2.44 11.93 15.41
N GLY A 727 3.19 12.03 16.50
CA GLY A 727 4.56 11.56 16.56
C GLY A 727 4.67 10.04 16.71
N VAL A 728 5.77 9.48 16.22
CA VAL A 728 6.06 8.04 16.32
C VAL A 728 6.44 7.64 17.75
N LEU A 729 6.57 6.32 18.00
CA LEU A 729 7.16 5.77 19.22
C LEU A 729 8.58 6.30 19.46
#